data_AF-A0A367YWZ9-F1
#
_entry.id   AF-A0A367YWZ9-F1
#
_cell.length_a   1.000
_cell.length_b   1.000
_cell.length_c   1.000
_cell.angle_alpha   90.00
_cell.angle_beta   90.00
_cell.angle_gamma   90.00
#
_symmetry.space_group_name_H-M   'P 1'
#
loop_
_entity.id
_entity.type
_entity.pdbx_description
1 polymer ?
#
loop_
_entity_poly.entity_id
_entity_poly.type
_entity_poly.pdbx_seq_one_letter_code
_entity_poly.pdbx_strand_id
1 'polypeptide(L)'
;MRSDMTTVSSMLSEAVRLAARSGQLWWRLWPQLIGLMLLGWLAYQVSTWVTVTQGIARPYLVVPLFATGLVGMLAATVIGLRMVATQLGVRELVRGAEPDAEDDDERDTSLTSLLVLTLLPFLAVYAAFGYVDDLATALVVRNAAVRGPFENILVGLNPLNSRTATVVTIGALVGLYVLRRVLDTLHDRTRVRLFGLLTAFVEACFLLLFLLSGFRLVEQANLWLSDRRLMSWWDAAMADLAAGFSVFRIDLPDVLLTVGTFVGEVVWPVFWNGLTEPIAWLAMAALVFGAKVVSVADLWRKGEPLAAQLPGARQTRLVRRLETAGSSSRLRTVALQVQEAFLGDIDDKYLPTWQSLRLVLRAGIVFLGGYVIVSSVLSLSFEVLDLAMYSVIGGQSGDVWARIDPFLDLVDRVLHQSLRVVLLAVAFTRALSLFAGQAAGAEQLPGAQPAGPRRVAGWRSQLGQAAVALLLCLGLAGATVGIQQVEDSRRLSAEVGERAELMGRQVSVGEPRYGQVLVDISYSEPTELDTTPLVFVALPVDLAIEGERPVGNLTVTLVNGDRSYPAMTNDLLPGESGVVSSIEMVYEVDPADLDGLHAELGVGAFITGFSDVVVVDLGLDRAAAERVVAEAAGRELSVSSQSTTRPIR
;
A
#
# COMPACT_ATOMS: atom_id res chain seq x y z
N MET A 1 -11.27 33.66 12.76
CA MET A 1 -10.21 34.26 11.91
C MET A 1 -8.93 34.61 12.69
N ARG A 2 -8.90 35.57 13.64
CA ARG A 2 -7.65 35.92 14.38
C ARG A 2 -7.08 34.77 15.23
N SER A 3 -7.93 33.94 15.83
CA SER A 3 -7.54 32.74 16.60
C SER A 3 -7.04 31.58 15.73
N ASP A 4 -7.41 31.57 14.45
CA ASP A 4 -7.10 30.44 13.55
C ASP A 4 -5.71 30.65 12.95
N MET A 5 -5.36 31.89 12.62
CA MET A 5 -4.02 32.27 12.19
C MET A 5 -2.95 31.97 13.26
N THR A 6 -3.27 32.10 14.55
CA THR A 6 -2.30 31.80 15.62
C THR A 6 -1.96 30.32 15.72
N THR A 7 -2.92 29.42 15.48
CA THR A 7 -2.68 27.97 15.58
C THR A 7 -1.93 27.43 14.37
N VAL A 8 -2.26 27.89 13.16
CA VAL A 8 -1.47 27.53 11.97
C VAL A 8 -0.03 28.01 12.12
N SER A 9 0.16 29.26 12.59
CA SER A 9 1.51 29.78 12.84
C SER A 9 2.27 28.99 13.91
N SER A 10 1.57 28.50 14.96
CA SER A 10 2.21 27.71 16.00
C SER A 10 2.58 26.30 15.51
N MET A 11 1.71 25.66 14.73
CA MET A 11 1.98 24.38 14.06
C MET A 11 3.17 24.49 13.12
N LEU A 12 3.21 25.52 12.27
CA LEU A 12 4.36 25.78 11.38
C LEU A 12 5.63 26.04 12.18
N SER A 13 5.56 26.81 13.27
CA SER A 13 6.72 27.05 14.13
C SER A 13 7.23 25.78 14.82
N GLU A 14 6.33 24.84 15.14
CA GLU A 14 6.66 23.56 15.74
C GLU A 14 7.23 22.60 14.68
N ALA A 15 6.66 22.60 13.47
CA ALA A 15 7.18 21.88 12.31
C ALA A 15 8.62 22.30 11.98
N VAL A 16 8.89 23.60 11.87
CA VAL A 16 10.25 24.13 11.61
C VAL A 16 11.22 23.71 12.72
N ARG A 17 10.78 23.75 13.99
CA ARG A 17 11.61 23.31 15.12
C ARG A 17 11.94 21.82 15.06
N LEU A 18 10.97 20.97 14.75
CA LEU A 18 11.17 19.54 14.57
C LEU A 18 12.11 19.26 13.39
N ALA A 19 11.85 19.86 12.23
CA ALA A 19 12.67 19.70 11.03
C ALA A 19 14.13 20.13 11.26
N ALA A 20 14.36 21.31 11.85
CA ALA A 20 15.71 21.81 12.13
C ALA A 20 16.49 20.89 13.08
N ARG A 21 15.85 20.44 14.17
CA ARG A 21 16.49 19.55 15.14
C ARG A 21 16.76 18.16 14.57
N SER A 22 15.85 17.64 13.75
CA SER A 22 16.05 16.39 13.02
C SER A 22 17.20 16.49 12.02
N GLY A 23 17.24 17.55 11.21
CA GLY A 23 18.34 17.79 10.26
C GLY A 23 19.70 17.92 10.95
N GLN A 24 19.79 18.66 12.05
CA GLN A 24 21.02 18.81 12.82
C GLN A 24 21.49 17.47 13.41
N LEU A 25 20.57 16.68 13.97
CA LEU A 25 20.90 15.38 14.56
C LEU A 25 21.29 14.36 13.50
N TRP A 26 20.57 14.33 12.38
CA TRP A 26 20.89 13.49 11.23
C TRP A 26 22.28 13.85 10.70
N TRP A 27 22.59 15.13 10.49
CA TRP A 27 23.92 15.57 10.04
C TRP A 27 25.06 15.14 10.99
N ARG A 28 24.78 14.98 12.28
CA ARG A 28 25.77 14.47 13.24
C ARG A 28 25.92 12.95 13.19
N LEU A 29 24.85 12.21 12.90
CA LEU A 29 24.78 10.75 12.98
C LEU A 29 24.74 10.04 11.62
N TRP A 30 24.73 10.79 10.51
CA TRP A 30 24.48 10.23 9.17
C TRP A 30 25.43 9.08 8.79
N PRO A 31 26.74 9.06 9.12
CA PRO A 31 27.60 7.96 8.69
C PRO A 31 27.20 6.64 9.37
N GLN A 32 26.81 6.71 10.65
CA GLN A 32 26.37 5.55 11.42
C GLN A 32 24.98 5.09 10.99
N LEU A 33 24.06 6.02 10.75
CA LEU A 33 22.71 5.72 10.30
C LEU A 33 22.70 5.14 8.89
N ILE A 34 23.38 5.78 7.94
CA ILE A 34 23.51 5.26 6.57
C ILE A 34 24.21 3.91 6.58
N GLY A 35 25.31 3.74 7.34
CA GLY A 35 25.98 2.44 7.45
C GLY A 35 25.06 1.33 7.97
N LEU A 36 24.24 1.63 8.98
CA LEU A 36 23.27 0.68 9.53
C LEU A 36 22.13 0.37 8.54
N MET A 37 21.57 1.39 7.88
CA MET A 37 20.51 1.19 6.89
C MET A 37 21.02 0.46 5.65
N LEU A 38 22.27 0.70 5.23
CA LEU A 38 22.94 -0.08 4.17
C LEU A 38 23.07 -1.56 4.54
N LEU A 39 23.34 -1.90 5.80
CA LEU A 39 23.36 -3.30 6.24
C LEU A 39 21.98 -3.95 6.13
N GLY A 40 20.91 -3.24 6.53
CA GLY A 40 19.54 -3.71 6.36
C GLY A 40 19.16 -3.88 4.89
N TRP A 41 19.49 -2.89 4.06
CA TRP A 41 19.32 -2.93 2.61
C TRP A 41 20.09 -4.10 1.98
N LEU A 42 21.35 -4.32 2.35
CA LEU A 42 22.16 -5.42 1.84
C LEU A 42 21.54 -6.78 2.18
N ALA A 43 21.06 -6.94 3.43
CA ALA A 43 20.35 -8.15 3.84
C ALA A 43 19.12 -8.41 2.97
N TYR A 44 18.35 -7.36 2.66
CA TYR A 44 17.20 -7.44 1.76
C TYR A 44 17.59 -7.78 0.32
N GLN A 45 18.62 -7.15 -0.25
CA GLN A 45 19.03 -7.39 -1.63
C GLN A 45 19.59 -8.80 -1.82
N VAL A 46 20.42 -9.28 -0.88
CA VAL A 46 20.94 -10.66 -0.89
C VAL A 46 19.80 -11.64 -0.76
N SER A 47 18.87 -11.42 0.19
CA SER A 47 17.67 -12.24 0.35
C SER A 47 16.85 -12.31 -0.94
N THR A 48 16.56 -11.16 -1.56
CA THR A 48 15.79 -11.07 -2.81
C THR A 48 16.50 -11.80 -3.95
N TRP A 49 17.81 -11.64 -4.10
CA TRP A 49 18.60 -12.36 -5.10
C TRP A 49 18.55 -13.88 -4.90
N VAL A 50 18.72 -14.36 -3.66
CA VAL A 50 18.59 -15.79 -3.34
C VAL A 50 17.15 -16.27 -3.61
N THR A 51 16.15 -15.48 -3.28
CA THR A 51 14.73 -15.79 -3.55
C THR A 51 14.47 -15.96 -5.04
N VAL A 52 14.92 -15.04 -5.90
CA VAL A 52 14.73 -15.10 -7.36
C VAL A 52 15.46 -16.31 -7.97
N THR A 53 16.65 -16.63 -7.45
CA THR A 53 17.41 -17.78 -7.98
C THR A 53 16.80 -19.13 -7.58
N GLN A 54 16.26 -19.25 -6.36
CA GLN A 54 15.71 -20.51 -5.82
C GLN A 54 14.20 -20.69 -6.05
N GLY A 55 13.47 -19.60 -6.31
CA GLY A 55 12.01 -19.58 -6.25
C GLY A 55 11.31 -20.46 -7.28
N ILE A 56 11.87 -20.61 -8.48
CA ILE A 56 11.28 -21.45 -9.54
C ILE A 56 11.32 -22.93 -9.15
N ALA A 57 12.46 -23.41 -8.66
CA ALA A 57 12.62 -24.82 -8.31
C ALA A 57 11.81 -25.19 -7.07
N ARG A 58 11.63 -24.25 -6.14
CA ARG A 58 10.97 -24.47 -4.85
C ARG A 58 10.15 -23.24 -4.45
N PRO A 59 8.92 -23.06 -5.00
CA PRO A 59 8.11 -21.86 -4.79
C PRO A 59 7.89 -21.52 -3.31
N TYR A 60 7.70 -22.51 -2.45
CA TYR A 60 7.47 -22.28 -1.02
C TYR A 60 8.72 -21.86 -0.24
N LEU A 61 9.94 -22.00 -0.78
CA LEU A 61 11.15 -21.43 -0.16
C LEU A 61 11.26 -19.92 -0.36
N VAL A 62 10.50 -19.35 -1.31
CA VAL A 62 10.46 -17.91 -1.57
C VAL A 62 10.08 -17.15 -0.30
N VAL A 63 9.06 -17.65 0.41
CA VAL A 63 8.53 -17.01 1.61
C VAL A 63 9.60 -16.83 2.70
N PRO A 64 10.25 -17.89 3.23
CA PRO A 64 11.25 -17.72 4.29
C PRO A 64 12.52 -17.01 3.81
N LEU A 65 12.94 -17.22 2.56
CA LEU A 65 14.10 -16.52 1.99
C LEU A 65 13.85 -15.02 1.95
N PHE A 66 12.69 -14.60 1.43
CA PHE A 66 12.29 -13.20 1.36
C PHE A 66 12.01 -12.58 2.73
N ALA A 67 11.36 -13.32 3.64
CA ALA A 67 11.13 -12.90 5.01
C ALA A 67 12.42 -12.54 5.75
N THR A 68 13.53 -13.23 5.44
CA THR A 68 14.85 -12.94 6.03
C THR A 68 15.30 -11.51 5.70
N GLY A 69 15.12 -11.08 4.45
CA GLY A 69 15.44 -9.73 4.00
C GLY A 69 14.60 -8.66 4.67
N LEU A 70 13.28 -8.88 4.71
CA LEU A 70 12.33 -8.00 5.40
C LEU A 70 12.68 -7.83 6.88
N VAL A 71 12.89 -8.91 7.62
CA VAL A 71 13.27 -8.87 9.05
C VAL A 71 14.61 -8.16 9.24
N GLY A 72 15.57 -8.33 8.32
CA GLY A 72 16.84 -7.60 8.33
C GLY A 72 16.67 -6.08 8.24
N MET A 73 15.80 -5.59 7.35
CA MET A 73 15.49 -4.16 7.24
C MET A 73 14.79 -3.61 8.48
N LEU A 74 13.80 -4.34 9.02
CA LEU A 74 13.10 -3.94 10.24
C LEU A 74 14.06 -3.88 11.43
N ALA A 75 14.96 -4.87 11.55
CA ALA A 75 15.97 -4.87 12.60
C ALA A 75 16.91 -3.66 12.48
N ALA A 76 17.36 -3.30 11.27
CA ALA A 76 18.16 -2.10 11.06
C ALA A 76 17.42 -0.81 11.47
N THR A 77 16.13 -0.70 11.15
CA THR A 77 15.26 0.42 11.57
C THR A 77 15.15 0.52 13.09
N VAL A 78 14.86 -0.59 13.78
CA VAL A 78 14.73 -0.63 15.24
C VAL A 78 16.05 -0.28 15.93
N ILE A 79 17.17 -0.82 15.45
CA ILE A 79 18.50 -0.52 15.97
C ILE A 79 18.82 0.97 15.74
N GLY A 80 18.45 1.52 14.58
CA GLY A 80 18.62 2.94 14.26
C GLY A 80 17.85 3.83 15.22
N LEU A 81 16.57 3.53 15.46
CA LEU A 81 15.74 4.22 16.45
C LEU A 81 16.40 4.17 17.84
N ARG A 82 16.80 2.99 18.30
CA ARG A 82 17.47 2.82 19.61
C ARG A 82 18.76 3.64 19.69
N MET A 83 19.55 3.69 18.63
CA MET A 83 20.79 4.47 18.56
C MET A 83 20.54 5.97 18.61
N VAL A 84 19.52 6.48 17.93
CA VAL A 84 19.18 7.92 17.99
C VAL A 84 18.61 8.29 19.36
N ALA A 85 17.80 7.42 19.96
CA ALA A 85 17.22 7.66 21.29
C ALA A 85 18.26 7.72 22.41
N THR A 86 19.30 6.88 22.37
CA THR A 86 20.39 6.97 23.34
C THR A 86 21.15 8.29 23.20
N GLN A 87 21.36 8.78 21.98
CA GLN A 87 22.00 10.08 21.73
C GLN A 87 21.17 11.29 22.17
N LEU A 88 19.84 11.13 22.23
CA LEU A 88 18.90 12.17 22.67
C LEU A 88 18.62 12.16 24.18
N GLY A 89 19.15 11.17 24.92
CA GLY A 89 18.85 11.01 26.33
C GLY A 89 17.37 10.73 26.60
N VAL A 90 16.70 10.00 25.69
CA VAL A 90 15.26 9.72 25.80
C VAL A 90 14.97 8.90 27.05
N ARG A 91 15.90 8.05 27.49
CA ARG A 91 15.71 7.21 28.67
C ARG A 91 15.59 8.03 29.95
N GLU A 92 16.45 9.03 30.10
CA GLU A 92 16.42 9.95 31.22
C GLU A 92 15.11 10.74 31.26
N LEU A 93 14.60 11.12 30.09
CA LEU A 93 13.31 11.80 29.95
C LEU A 93 12.12 10.89 30.27
N VAL A 94 12.14 9.63 29.83
CA VAL A 94 11.10 8.65 30.16
C VAL A 94 11.07 8.39 31.68
N ARG A 95 12.24 8.17 32.30
CA ARG A 95 12.34 8.01 33.77
C ARG A 95 11.85 9.23 34.53
N GLY A 96 12.16 10.44 34.04
CA GLY A 96 11.68 11.67 34.64
C GLY A 96 10.17 11.88 34.48
N ALA A 97 9.57 11.38 33.40
CA ALA A 97 8.13 11.44 33.17
C ALA A 97 7.35 10.37 33.96
N GLU A 98 7.98 9.24 34.30
CA GLU A 98 7.35 8.10 34.99
C GLU A 98 8.24 7.58 36.15
N PRO A 99 8.29 8.28 37.30
CA PRO A 99 9.15 7.91 38.42
C PRO A 99 8.78 6.59 39.11
N ASP A 100 7.54 6.10 38.95
CA ASP A 100 7.06 4.82 39.50
C ASP A 100 7.32 3.60 38.59
N ALA A 101 8.00 3.80 37.46
CA ALA A 101 8.38 2.74 36.55
C ALA A 101 9.49 1.88 37.19
N GLU A 102 9.17 0.66 37.64
CA GLU A 102 10.13 -0.29 38.24
C GLU A 102 11.47 -0.38 37.46
N ASP A 103 12.61 -0.34 38.15
CA ASP A 103 13.95 -0.16 37.57
C ASP A 103 14.47 -1.31 36.67
N ASP A 104 13.72 -2.39 36.50
CA ASP A 104 14.20 -3.67 35.93
C ASP A 104 13.51 -4.04 34.60
N ASP A 105 13.48 -3.13 33.62
CA ASP A 105 12.97 -3.46 32.28
C ASP A 105 14.02 -4.28 31.49
N GLU A 106 13.71 -5.54 31.20
CA GLU A 106 14.59 -6.46 30.46
C GLU A 106 14.91 -5.95 29.03
N ARG A 107 14.09 -5.02 28.51
CA ARG A 107 14.35 -4.25 27.27
C ARG A 107 15.61 -3.38 27.35
N ASP A 108 16.00 -2.94 28.54
CA ASP A 108 17.11 -2.01 28.73
C ASP A 108 18.47 -2.67 28.70
N THR A 109 18.53 -3.97 28.96
CA THR A 109 19.79 -4.73 29.02
C THR A 109 20.13 -5.45 27.72
N SER A 110 19.18 -5.66 26.79
CA SER A 110 19.36 -6.54 25.63
C SER A 110 18.72 -6.00 24.34
N LEU A 111 19.54 -5.69 23.34
CA LEU A 111 19.09 -5.33 21.98
C LEU A 111 18.23 -6.43 21.35
N THR A 112 18.56 -7.70 21.60
CA THR A 112 17.80 -8.83 21.07
C THR A 112 16.39 -8.87 21.67
N SER A 113 16.25 -8.59 22.96
CA SER A 113 14.93 -8.56 23.62
C SER A 113 14.07 -7.43 23.07
N LEU A 114 14.68 -6.26 22.82
CA LEU A 114 14.02 -5.14 22.14
C LEU A 114 13.56 -5.52 20.74
N LEU A 115 14.41 -6.16 19.94
CA LEU A 115 14.06 -6.63 18.59
C LEU A 115 12.88 -7.60 18.63
N VAL A 116 12.90 -8.61 19.50
CA VAL A 116 11.81 -9.58 19.63
C VAL A 116 10.48 -8.90 19.95
N LEU A 117 10.47 -7.96 20.89
CA LEU A 117 9.25 -7.30 21.33
C LEU A 117 8.68 -6.33 20.28
N THR A 118 9.55 -5.73 19.45
CA THR A 118 9.15 -4.67 18.52
C THR A 118 8.93 -5.18 17.09
N LEU A 119 9.64 -6.21 16.65
CA LEU A 119 9.57 -6.70 15.27
C LEU A 119 8.15 -7.08 14.86
N LEU A 120 7.36 -7.71 15.73
CA LEU A 120 6.00 -8.14 15.40
C LEU A 120 5.06 -6.94 15.18
N PRO A 121 4.95 -5.96 16.10
CA PRO A 121 4.16 -4.76 15.83
C PRO A 121 4.68 -3.95 14.62
N PHE A 122 6.00 -3.90 14.39
CA PHE A 122 6.57 -3.26 13.19
C PHE A 122 6.08 -3.94 11.92
N LEU A 123 6.15 -5.26 11.87
CA LEU A 123 5.72 -6.06 10.74
C LEU A 123 4.22 -5.86 10.46
N ALA A 124 3.40 -5.76 11.49
CA ALA A 124 1.98 -5.50 11.34
C ALA A 124 1.69 -4.09 10.80
N VAL A 125 2.42 -3.07 11.28
CA VAL A 125 2.35 -1.71 10.71
C VAL A 125 2.81 -1.72 9.26
N TYR A 126 3.87 -2.45 8.93
CA TYR A 126 4.35 -2.60 7.56
C TYR A 126 3.28 -3.20 6.64
N ALA A 127 2.58 -4.25 7.10
CA ALA A 127 1.50 -4.88 6.35
C ALA A 127 0.27 -3.97 6.22
N ALA A 128 -0.10 -3.24 7.29
CA ALA A 128 -1.30 -2.39 7.31
C ALA A 128 -1.22 -1.17 6.38
N PHE A 129 -0.01 -0.71 6.06
CA PHE A 129 0.23 0.42 5.15
C PHE A 129 0.77 -0.01 3.77
N GLY A 130 0.66 -1.30 3.40
CA GLY A 130 1.01 -1.76 2.06
C GLY A 130 2.51 -1.91 1.79
N TYR A 131 3.41 -1.57 2.71
CA TYR A 131 4.85 -1.70 2.48
C TYR A 131 5.27 -3.14 2.15
N VAL A 132 4.60 -4.16 2.71
CA VAL A 132 4.92 -5.54 2.36
C VAL A 132 4.47 -5.88 0.93
N ASP A 133 3.39 -5.27 0.44
CA ASP A 133 2.92 -5.38 -0.94
C ASP A 133 3.91 -4.74 -1.92
N ASP A 134 4.47 -3.57 -1.58
CA ASP A 134 5.50 -2.91 -2.38
C ASP A 134 6.74 -3.80 -2.54
N LEU A 135 7.17 -4.44 -1.45
CA LEU A 135 8.31 -5.37 -1.48
C LEU A 135 7.99 -6.62 -2.30
N ALA A 136 6.79 -7.19 -2.12
CA ALA A 136 6.35 -8.33 -2.89
C ALA A 136 6.31 -8.00 -4.38
N THR A 137 5.79 -6.82 -4.74
CA THR A 137 5.74 -6.32 -6.11
C THR A 137 7.16 -6.14 -6.67
N ALA A 138 8.07 -5.51 -5.93
CA ALA A 138 9.47 -5.37 -6.33
C ALA A 138 10.16 -6.73 -6.55
N LEU A 139 9.86 -7.73 -5.72
CA LEU A 139 10.36 -9.10 -5.90
C LEU A 139 9.84 -9.71 -7.22
N VAL A 140 8.55 -9.52 -7.53
CA VAL A 140 7.90 -10.04 -8.74
C VAL A 140 8.47 -9.40 -9.99
N VAL A 141 8.58 -8.07 -9.98
CA VAL A 141 9.21 -7.26 -11.04
C VAL A 141 10.65 -7.73 -11.27
N ARG A 142 11.44 -7.90 -10.21
CA ARG A 142 12.82 -8.40 -10.33
C ARG A 142 12.88 -9.83 -10.85
N ASN A 143 11.98 -10.71 -10.43
CA ASN A 143 11.93 -12.06 -10.96
C ASN A 143 11.63 -12.04 -12.46
N ALA A 144 10.65 -11.25 -12.90
CA ALA A 144 10.33 -11.07 -14.30
C ALA A 144 11.52 -10.53 -15.10
N ALA A 145 12.30 -9.60 -14.54
CA ALA A 145 13.50 -9.07 -15.19
C ALA A 145 14.62 -10.10 -15.36
N VAL A 146 14.80 -11.01 -14.39
CA VAL A 146 15.90 -12.00 -14.41
C VAL A 146 15.53 -13.27 -15.19
N ARG A 147 14.26 -13.70 -15.11
CA ARG A 147 13.79 -15.00 -15.61
C ARG A 147 12.82 -14.88 -16.79
N GLY A 148 12.41 -13.66 -17.12
CA GLY A 148 11.33 -13.40 -18.05
C GLY A 148 9.96 -13.46 -17.37
N PRO A 149 8.93 -12.92 -18.03
CA PRO A 149 7.61 -12.74 -17.44
C PRO A 149 6.81 -14.03 -17.25
N PHE A 150 7.07 -15.03 -18.09
CA PHE A 150 6.34 -16.30 -18.07
C PHE A 150 6.83 -17.25 -16.96
N GLU A 151 8.07 -17.08 -16.48
CA GLU A 151 8.63 -17.83 -15.36
C GLU A 151 8.44 -17.07 -14.03
N ASN A 152 7.17 -16.77 -13.69
CA ASN A 152 6.85 -15.99 -12.50
C ASN A 152 6.71 -16.87 -11.24
N ILE A 153 7.45 -16.52 -10.18
CA ILE A 153 7.36 -17.13 -8.84
C ILE A 153 5.90 -17.17 -8.32
N LEU A 154 5.09 -16.16 -8.62
CA LEU A 154 3.69 -16.11 -8.18
C LEU A 154 2.84 -17.23 -8.77
N VAL A 155 3.17 -17.75 -9.96
CA VAL A 155 2.43 -18.87 -10.56
C VAL A 155 2.60 -20.12 -9.70
N GLY A 156 3.80 -20.33 -9.15
CA GLY A 156 4.07 -21.42 -8.22
C GLY A 156 3.41 -21.25 -6.85
N LEU A 157 3.14 -20.00 -6.45
CA LEU A 157 2.49 -19.65 -5.17
C LEU A 157 0.98 -19.45 -5.29
N ASN A 158 0.40 -19.42 -6.50
CA ASN A 158 -1.02 -19.23 -6.70
C ASN A 158 -1.80 -20.46 -6.22
N PRO A 159 -2.58 -20.36 -5.13
CA PRO A 159 -3.31 -21.51 -4.61
C PRO A 159 -4.45 -21.94 -5.53
N LEU A 160 -4.86 -21.12 -6.51
CA LEU A 160 -5.97 -21.41 -7.42
C LEU A 160 -5.54 -22.23 -8.64
N ASN A 161 -4.24 -22.31 -8.94
CA ASN A 161 -3.75 -23.00 -10.14
C ASN A 161 -4.03 -24.51 -10.12
N SER A 162 -4.07 -25.13 -8.93
CA SER A 162 -4.43 -26.52 -8.79
C SER A 162 -4.94 -26.83 -7.39
N ARG A 163 -5.79 -27.85 -7.26
CA ARG A 163 -6.27 -28.32 -5.95
C ARG A 163 -5.13 -28.69 -5.00
N THR A 164 -4.04 -29.25 -5.54
CA THR A 164 -2.83 -29.56 -4.77
C THR A 164 -2.18 -28.29 -4.24
N ALA A 165 -2.01 -27.25 -5.07
CA ALA A 165 -1.47 -25.97 -4.63
C ALA A 165 -2.35 -25.32 -3.54
N THR A 166 -3.68 -25.42 -3.65
CA THR A 166 -4.60 -24.97 -2.60
C THR A 166 -4.33 -25.68 -1.27
N VAL A 167 -4.26 -27.02 -1.30
CA VAL A 167 -4.04 -27.85 -0.09
C VAL A 167 -2.67 -27.59 0.51
N VAL A 168 -1.62 -27.47 -0.31
CA VAL A 168 -0.26 -27.18 0.16
C VAL A 168 -0.19 -25.78 0.78
N THR A 169 -0.81 -24.78 0.17
CA THR A 169 -0.83 -23.40 0.70
C THR A 169 -1.58 -23.32 2.03
N ILE A 170 -2.76 -23.94 2.13
CA ILE A 170 -3.51 -24.03 3.39
C ILE A 170 -2.69 -24.80 4.44
N GLY A 171 -2.07 -25.91 4.05
CA GLY A 171 -1.21 -26.70 4.91
C GLY A 171 0.01 -25.90 5.42
N ALA A 172 0.61 -25.07 4.56
CA ALA A 172 1.72 -24.18 4.92
C ALA A 172 1.27 -23.06 5.86
N LEU A 173 0.12 -22.43 5.64
CA LEU A 173 -0.45 -21.42 6.55
C LEU A 173 -0.73 -22.01 7.93
N VAL A 174 -1.39 -23.18 7.99
CA VAL A 174 -1.66 -23.89 9.24
C VAL A 174 -0.34 -24.33 9.89
N GLY A 175 0.61 -24.82 9.11
CA GLY A 175 1.93 -25.23 9.58
C GLY A 175 2.72 -24.09 10.22
N LEU A 176 2.76 -22.91 9.58
CA LEU A 176 3.39 -21.71 10.12
C LEU A 176 2.69 -21.23 11.39
N TYR A 177 1.36 -21.25 11.42
CA TYR A 177 0.58 -20.89 12.61
C TYR A 177 0.90 -21.81 13.80
N VAL A 178 0.93 -23.13 13.57
CA VAL A 178 1.30 -24.11 14.62
C VAL A 178 2.76 -23.92 15.05
N LEU A 179 3.68 -23.73 14.10
CA LEU A 179 5.09 -23.51 14.39
C LEU A 179 5.30 -22.26 15.24
N ARG A 180 4.63 -21.14 14.89
CA ARG A 180 4.60 -19.91 15.70
C ARG A 180 4.17 -20.22 17.12
N ARG A 181 3.04 -20.91 17.30
CA ARG A 181 2.50 -21.21 18.64
C ARG A 181 3.45 -22.08 19.47
N VAL A 182 4.14 -23.03 18.84
CA VAL A 182 5.16 -23.84 19.49
C VAL A 182 6.35 -22.99 19.91
N LEU A 183 6.85 -22.10 19.04
CA LEU A 183 7.98 -21.21 19.35
C LEU A 183 7.63 -20.24 20.47
N ASP A 184 6.44 -19.65 20.47
CA ASP A 184 5.92 -18.81 21.57
C ASP A 184 5.94 -19.60 22.90
N THR A 185 5.36 -20.80 22.88
CA THR A 185 5.30 -21.65 24.09
C THR A 185 6.70 -22.04 24.58
N LEU A 186 7.64 -22.29 23.67
CA LEU A 186 9.03 -22.61 24.01
C LEU A 186 9.76 -21.37 24.54
N HIS A 187 9.51 -20.19 23.98
CA HIS A 187 10.04 -18.93 24.45
C HIS A 187 9.59 -18.65 25.88
N ASP A 188 8.29 -18.78 26.17
CA ASP A 188 7.72 -18.57 27.51
C ASP A 188 8.31 -19.53 28.54
N ARG A 189 8.54 -20.79 28.15
CA ARG A 189 9.09 -21.83 29.04
C ARG A 189 10.59 -21.69 29.28
N THR A 190 11.36 -21.38 28.25
CA THR A 190 12.83 -21.42 28.31
C THR A 190 13.45 -20.05 28.53
N ARG A 191 12.72 -18.96 28.25
CA ARG A 191 13.19 -17.57 28.19
C ARG A 191 14.39 -17.36 27.25
N VAL A 192 14.62 -18.27 26.30
CA VAL A 192 15.72 -18.17 25.35
C VAL A 192 15.35 -17.17 24.24
N ARG A 193 16.19 -16.15 24.08
CA ARG A 193 15.99 -15.03 23.13
C ARG A 193 15.88 -15.46 21.67
N LEU A 194 16.58 -16.54 21.30
CA LEU A 194 16.53 -17.09 19.95
C LEU A 194 15.11 -17.50 19.54
N PHE A 195 14.32 -18.08 20.46
CA PHE A 195 12.94 -18.47 20.15
C PHE A 195 12.04 -17.27 19.88
N GLY A 196 12.26 -16.16 20.58
CA GLY A 196 11.54 -14.91 20.29
C GLY A 196 11.87 -14.38 18.88
N LEU A 197 13.14 -14.42 18.48
CA LEU A 197 13.56 -13.98 17.14
C LEU A 197 13.00 -14.91 16.05
N LEU A 198 13.04 -16.22 16.29
CA LEU A 198 12.44 -17.21 15.40
C LEU A 198 10.93 -17.05 15.29
N THR A 199 10.25 -16.67 16.37
CA THR A 199 8.81 -16.38 16.36
C THR A 199 8.53 -15.19 15.44
N ALA A 200 9.24 -14.07 15.61
CA ALA A 200 9.09 -12.89 14.74
C ALA A 200 9.40 -13.23 13.26
N PHE A 201 10.40 -14.09 13.03
CA PHE A 201 10.71 -14.57 11.69
C PHE A 201 9.60 -15.45 11.09
N VAL A 202 9.04 -16.38 11.85
CA VAL A 202 7.90 -17.22 11.43
C VAL A 202 6.66 -16.37 11.18
N GLU A 203 6.46 -15.30 11.97
CA GLU A 203 5.40 -14.33 11.74
C GLU A 203 5.56 -13.60 10.41
N ALA A 204 6.79 -13.15 10.08
CA ALA A 204 7.10 -12.57 8.78
C ALA A 204 6.82 -13.56 7.63
N CYS A 205 7.18 -14.83 7.81
CA CYS A 205 6.84 -15.87 6.84
C CYS A 205 5.32 -16.03 6.68
N PHE A 206 4.58 -16.06 7.80
CA PHE A 206 3.14 -16.21 7.79
C PHE A 206 2.46 -15.05 7.06
N LEU A 207 2.81 -13.80 7.40
CA LEU A 207 2.25 -12.62 6.77
C LEU A 207 2.60 -12.55 5.28
N LEU A 208 3.82 -12.88 4.89
CA LEU A 208 4.21 -12.92 3.48
C LEU A 208 3.47 -14.02 2.69
N LEU A 209 3.33 -15.22 3.25
CA LEU A 209 2.55 -16.27 2.59
C LEU A 209 1.07 -15.88 2.48
N PHE A 210 0.53 -15.26 3.53
CA PHE A 210 -0.84 -14.75 3.52
C PHE A 210 -1.02 -13.63 2.48
N LEU A 211 -0.03 -12.75 2.32
CA LEU A 211 -0.03 -11.69 1.32
C LEU A 211 0.02 -12.25 -0.10
N LEU A 212 1.03 -13.08 -0.38
CA LEU A 212 1.31 -13.59 -1.72
C LEU A 212 0.27 -14.61 -2.23
N SER A 213 -0.32 -15.38 -1.31
CA SER A 213 -1.23 -16.49 -1.65
C SER A 213 -2.58 -16.40 -0.94
N GLY A 214 -2.60 -15.95 0.31
CA GLY A 214 -3.82 -15.92 1.14
C GLY A 214 -4.90 -14.97 0.62
N PHE A 215 -4.55 -13.79 0.10
CA PHE A 215 -5.55 -12.87 -0.46
C PHE A 215 -6.35 -13.48 -1.61
N ARG A 216 -5.73 -14.31 -2.45
CA ARG A 216 -6.44 -15.02 -3.53
C ARG A 216 -7.46 -16.03 -3.00
N LEU A 217 -7.17 -16.65 -1.85
CA LEU A 217 -8.13 -17.52 -1.18
C LEU A 217 -9.29 -16.71 -0.59
N VAL A 218 -9.01 -15.53 -0.04
CA VAL A 218 -10.03 -14.62 0.47
C VAL A 218 -10.90 -14.09 -0.66
N GLU A 219 -10.30 -13.71 -1.78
CA GLU A 219 -11.02 -13.27 -2.99
C GLU A 219 -11.90 -14.39 -3.54
N GLN A 220 -11.37 -15.61 -3.68
CA GLN A 220 -12.18 -16.76 -4.08
C GLN A 220 -13.33 -17.03 -3.10
N ALA A 221 -13.09 -16.90 -1.80
CA ALA A 221 -14.14 -17.02 -0.79
C ALA A 221 -15.17 -15.89 -0.91
N ASN A 222 -14.73 -14.67 -1.24
CA ASN A 222 -15.59 -13.51 -1.44
C ASN A 222 -16.46 -13.65 -2.68
N LEU A 223 -15.91 -14.13 -3.81
CA LEU A 223 -16.68 -14.48 -5.01
C LEU A 223 -17.73 -15.56 -4.68
N TRP A 224 -17.33 -16.60 -3.97
CA TRP A 224 -18.24 -17.65 -3.51
C TRP A 224 -19.34 -17.15 -2.56
N LEU A 225 -19.03 -16.16 -1.72
CA LEU A 225 -19.99 -15.48 -0.83
C LEU A 225 -20.93 -14.56 -1.60
N SER A 226 -20.41 -13.86 -2.61
CA SER A 226 -21.16 -12.95 -3.48
C SER A 226 -22.23 -13.69 -4.29
N ASP A 227 -21.96 -14.94 -4.68
CA ASP A 227 -22.92 -15.83 -5.35
C ASP A 227 -24.07 -16.31 -4.44
N ARG A 228 -24.08 -15.97 -3.14
CA ARG A 228 -25.10 -16.43 -2.19
C ARG A 228 -26.31 -15.50 -2.16
N ARG A 229 -27.48 -16.11 -1.92
CA ARG A 229 -28.77 -15.42 -1.68
C ARG A 229 -28.70 -14.32 -0.62
N LEU A 230 -27.73 -14.37 0.28
CA LEU A 230 -27.52 -13.32 1.27
C LEU A 230 -27.18 -11.99 0.61
N MET A 231 -26.36 -11.98 -0.45
CA MET A 231 -26.02 -10.75 -1.16
C MET A 231 -27.24 -10.20 -1.91
N SER A 232 -28.03 -11.06 -2.56
CA SER A 232 -29.27 -10.63 -3.20
C SER A 232 -30.30 -10.05 -2.21
N TRP A 233 -30.31 -10.51 -0.95
CA TRP A 233 -31.15 -9.92 0.10
C TRP A 233 -30.62 -8.57 0.56
N TRP A 234 -29.30 -8.42 0.64
CA TRP A 234 -28.66 -7.14 0.93
C TRP A 234 -28.97 -6.11 -0.16
N ASP A 235 -28.84 -6.50 -1.42
CA ASP A 235 -29.16 -5.65 -2.57
C ASP A 235 -30.64 -5.23 -2.57
N ALA A 236 -31.54 -6.16 -2.28
CA ALA A 236 -32.96 -5.87 -2.13
C ALA A 236 -33.23 -4.89 -0.97
N ALA A 237 -32.59 -5.08 0.18
CA ALA A 237 -32.73 -4.18 1.33
C ALA A 237 -32.23 -2.76 1.02
N MET A 238 -31.13 -2.64 0.27
CA MET A 238 -30.61 -1.36 -0.18
C MET A 238 -31.53 -0.69 -1.22
N ALA A 239 -32.12 -1.46 -2.13
CA ALA A 239 -33.10 -0.98 -3.10
C ALA A 239 -34.38 -0.47 -2.41
N ASP A 240 -34.90 -1.19 -1.42
CA ASP A 240 -36.06 -0.78 -0.63
C ASP A 240 -35.78 0.50 0.16
N LEU A 241 -34.58 0.61 0.73
CA LEU A 241 -34.13 1.82 1.42
C LEU A 241 -34.08 3.01 0.45
N ALA A 242 -33.49 2.83 -0.73
CA ALA A 242 -33.44 3.86 -1.77
C ALA A 242 -34.85 4.30 -2.22
N ALA A 243 -35.78 3.36 -2.41
CA ALA A 243 -37.16 3.64 -2.77
C ALA A 243 -37.88 4.50 -1.71
N GLY A 244 -37.63 4.27 -0.42
CA GLY A 244 -38.17 5.09 0.67
C GLY A 244 -37.71 6.55 0.64
N PHE A 245 -36.49 6.81 0.16
CA PHE A 245 -35.94 8.17 0.05
C PHE A 245 -36.32 8.91 -1.23
N SER A 246 -36.84 8.22 -2.25
CA SER A 246 -37.33 8.84 -3.49
C SER A 246 -38.40 9.91 -3.27
N VAL A 247 -39.15 9.82 -2.15
CA VAL A 247 -40.13 10.83 -1.71
C VAL A 247 -39.50 12.23 -1.57
N PHE A 248 -38.20 12.31 -1.28
CA PHE A 248 -37.48 13.57 -1.12
C PHE A 248 -36.86 14.11 -2.42
N ARG A 249 -37.06 13.46 -3.58
CA ARG A 249 -36.38 13.75 -4.86
C ARG A 249 -34.85 13.76 -4.74
N ILE A 250 -34.31 12.97 -3.82
CA ILE A 250 -32.89 12.73 -3.68
C ILE A 250 -32.66 11.32 -4.23
N ASP A 251 -31.89 11.20 -5.31
CA ASP A 251 -31.41 9.91 -5.80
C ASP A 251 -30.33 9.40 -4.84
N LEU A 252 -30.81 8.82 -3.73
CA LEU A 252 -29.95 8.33 -2.66
C LEU A 252 -28.86 7.36 -3.14
N PRO A 253 -29.11 6.44 -4.11
CA PRO A 253 -28.07 5.58 -4.66
C PRO A 253 -26.93 6.39 -5.28
N ASP A 254 -27.23 7.35 -6.15
CA ASP A 254 -26.20 8.17 -6.81
C ASP A 254 -25.45 9.04 -5.81
N VAL A 255 -26.14 9.62 -4.82
CA VAL A 255 -25.49 10.38 -3.75
C VAL A 255 -24.60 9.48 -2.89
N LEU A 256 -25.04 8.28 -2.53
CA LEU A 256 -24.25 7.32 -1.76
C LEU A 256 -23.06 6.80 -2.56
N LEU A 257 -23.21 6.57 -3.85
CA LEU A 257 -22.12 6.19 -4.75
C LEU A 257 -21.12 7.33 -4.91
N THR A 258 -21.58 8.56 -5.13
CA THR A 258 -20.71 9.75 -5.26
C THR A 258 -19.98 10.07 -3.96
N VAL A 259 -20.68 10.05 -2.82
CA VAL A 259 -20.06 10.25 -1.51
C VAL A 259 -19.17 9.06 -1.16
N GLY A 260 -19.58 7.85 -1.49
CA GLY A 260 -18.82 6.62 -1.25
C GLY A 260 -17.52 6.57 -2.03
N THR A 261 -17.55 6.92 -3.32
CA THR A 261 -16.37 7.06 -4.19
C THR A 261 -15.48 8.19 -3.71
N PHE A 262 -16.00 9.39 -3.46
CA PHE A 262 -15.21 10.50 -2.90
C PHE A 262 -14.56 10.13 -1.56
N VAL A 263 -15.31 9.51 -0.65
CA VAL A 263 -14.76 9.07 0.64
C VAL A 263 -13.74 7.95 0.45
N GLY A 264 -14.01 6.97 -0.41
CA GLY A 264 -13.16 5.80 -0.61
C GLY A 264 -11.88 6.08 -1.40
N GLU A 265 -11.95 6.94 -2.41
CA GLU A 265 -10.85 7.23 -3.34
C GLU A 265 -10.04 8.47 -2.93
N VAL A 266 -10.67 9.45 -2.26
CA VAL A 266 -9.99 10.71 -1.88
C VAL A 266 -9.79 10.80 -0.37
N VAL A 267 -10.87 10.78 0.42
CA VAL A 267 -10.75 11.07 1.88
C VAL A 267 -10.02 9.94 2.60
N TRP A 268 -10.33 8.68 2.29
CA TRP A 268 -9.81 7.53 3.00
C TRP A 268 -8.31 7.33 2.76
N PRO A 269 -7.77 7.34 1.53
CA PRO A 269 -6.33 7.20 1.32
C PRO A 269 -5.54 8.34 1.95
N VAL A 270 -6.04 9.58 1.83
CA VAL A 270 -5.39 10.76 2.42
C VAL A 270 -5.41 10.70 3.95
N PHE A 271 -6.50 10.23 4.57
CA PHE A 271 -6.57 10.01 6.02
C PHE A 271 -5.68 8.84 6.48
N TRP A 272 -5.71 7.72 5.75
CA TRP A 272 -4.98 6.50 6.10
C TRP A 272 -3.47 6.70 5.93
N ASN A 273 -3.03 7.10 4.74
CA ASN A 273 -1.61 7.27 4.40
C ASN A 273 -1.07 8.62 4.88
N GLY A 274 -1.84 9.71 4.74
CA GLY A 274 -1.36 11.05 5.09
C GLY A 274 -1.32 11.33 6.59
N LEU A 275 -2.29 10.80 7.36
CA LEU A 275 -2.42 11.09 8.80
C LEU A 275 -2.11 9.88 9.68
N THR A 276 -2.71 8.73 9.38
CA THR A 276 -2.62 7.55 10.26
C THR A 276 -1.24 6.92 10.21
N GLU A 277 -0.62 6.86 9.03
CA GLU A 277 0.73 6.30 8.87
C GLU A 277 1.80 7.05 9.69
N PRO A 278 2.01 8.39 9.58
CA PRO A 278 2.98 9.09 10.43
C PRO A 278 2.75 8.86 11.93
N ILE A 279 1.48 8.82 12.34
CA ILE A 279 1.07 8.63 13.73
C ILE A 279 1.39 7.21 14.20
N ALA A 280 1.13 6.20 13.38
CA ALA A 280 1.48 4.81 13.66
C ALA A 280 2.99 4.65 13.82
N TRP A 281 3.79 5.27 12.94
CA TRP A 281 5.25 5.26 13.06
C TRP A 281 5.74 5.95 14.34
N LEU A 282 5.10 7.03 14.76
CA LEU A 282 5.43 7.70 16.01
C LEU A 282 5.08 6.82 17.23
N ALA A 283 3.97 6.09 17.18
CA ALA A 283 3.62 5.09 18.20
C ALA A 283 4.63 3.92 18.22
N MET A 284 5.12 3.48 17.05
CA MET A 284 6.17 2.47 16.95
C MET A 284 7.50 2.96 17.54
N ALA A 285 7.86 4.23 17.32
CA ALA A 285 9.02 4.83 17.95
C ALA A 285 8.87 4.82 19.48
N ALA A 286 7.71 5.23 20.01
CA ALA A 286 7.41 5.18 21.43
C ALA A 286 7.55 3.76 22.04
N LEU A 287 7.12 2.73 21.30
CA LEU A 287 7.31 1.33 21.68
C LEU A 287 8.81 0.95 21.79
N VAL A 288 9.63 1.35 20.81
CA VAL A 288 11.08 1.07 20.79
C VAL A 288 11.82 1.79 21.92
N PHE A 289 11.36 2.98 22.28
CA PHE A 289 11.96 3.78 23.35
C PHE A 289 11.56 3.31 24.74
N GLY A 290 10.63 2.36 24.84
CA GLY A 290 10.27 1.72 26.10
C GLY A 290 9.42 2.62 27.00
N ALA A 291 8.59 3.52 26.43
CA ALA A 291 7.56 4.18 27.23
C ALA A 291 6.73 3.09 27.91
N LYS A 292 6.71 3.05 29.25
CA LYS A 292 6.01 1.97 29.94
C LYS A 292 4.52 2.17 29.73
N VAL A 293 3.98 1.22 29.01
CA VAL A 293 2.57 0.94 29.01
C VAL A 293 2.28 0.38 30.39
N VAL A 294 1.66 1.17 31.26
CA VAL A 294 1.00 0.62 32.45
C VAL A 294 0.02 -0.41 31.92
N SER A 295 0.35 -1.69 32.08
CA SER A 295 -0.51 -2.78 31.64
C SER A 295 -1.91 -2.49 32.16
N VAL A 296 -2.95 -2.68 31.35
CA VAL A 296 -4.33 -2.55 31.85
C VAL A 296 -4.53 -3.43 33.07
N ALA A 297 -3.78 -4.54 33.17
CA ALA A 297 -3.70 -5.36 34.37
C ALA A 297 -3.10 -4.63 35.57
N ASP A 298 -2.05 -3.81 35.42
CA ASP A 298 -1.49 -2.98 36.50
C ASP A 298 -2.35 -1.75 36.82
N LEU A 299 -3.07 -1.19 35.84
CA LEU A 299 -4.10 -0.17 36.07
C LEU A 299 -5.34 -0.74 36.77
N TRP A 300 -5.71 -2.00 36.49
CA TRP A 300 -6.75 -2.73 37.19
C TRP A 300 -6.30 -3.25 38.56
N ARG A 301 -5.01 -3.50 38.74
CA ARG A 301 -4.43 -4.05 39.98
C ARG A 301 -3.92 -2.98 40.94
N LYS A 302 -3.47 -1.82 40.45
CA LYS A 302 -3.24 -0.59 41.23
C LYS A 302 -4.50 0.27 41.36
N GLY A 303 -5.58 -0.10 40.67
CA GLY A 303 -6.93 0.41 40.90
C GLY A 303 -7.67 -0.39 41.97
N GLU A 304 -7.21 -0.36 43.22
CA GLU A 304 -8.16 -0.61 44.32
C GLU A 304 -9.26 0.49 44.29
N PRO A 305 -10.51 0.12 44.58
CA PRO A 305 -11.60 0.46 43.68
C PRO A 305 -12.55 1.48 44.30
N LEU A 306 -12.86 2.57 43.57
CA LEU A 306 -14.08 3.35 43.86
C LEU A 306 -15.37 2.54 43.64
N ALA A 307 -15.27 1.36 43.00
CA ALA A 307 -16.37 0.41 42.89
C ALA A 307 -16.66 -0.38 44.18
N ALA A 308 -15.82 -0.29 45.22
CA ALA A 308 -16.14 -0.84 46.55
C ALA A 308 -17.14 0.02 47.36
N GLN A 309 -17.57 1.18 46.84
CA GLN A 309 -18.56 2.05 47.48
C GLN A 309 -19.94 2.07 46.81
N LEU A 310 -20.19 1.22 45.81
CA LEU A 310 -21.52 1.10 45.20
C LEU A 310 -22.09 -0.32 45.33
N PRO A 311 -23.17 -0.53 46.09
CA PRO A 311 -23.85 -1.81 46.17
C PRO A 311 -24.59 -2.08 44.85
N GLY A 312 -24.06 -2.96 43.99
CA GLY A 312 -24.80 -3.35 42.78
C GLY A 312 -24.00 -3.98 41.65
N ALA A 313 -23.42 -5.15 41.87
CA ALA A 313 -22.86 -6.01 40.81
C ALA A 313 -23.94 -6.43 39.80
N ARG A 314 -24.07 -5.71 38.68
CA ARG A 314 -24.97 -6.06 37.55
C ARG A 314 -24.24 -6.67 36.35
N GLN A 315 -22.94 -6.43 36.17
CA GLN A 315 -22.22 -6.88 34.96
C GLN A 315 -21.84 -8.37 34.96
N THR A 316 -21.49 -8.93 36.13
CA THR A 316 -21.16 -10.36 36.29
C THR A 316 -22.38 -11.29 36.19
N ARG A 317 -23.62 -10.76 36.24
CA ARG A 317 -24.84 -11.56 36.07
C ARG A 317 -25.26 -11.71 34.61
N LEU A 318 -24.82 -10.82 33.73
CA LEU A 318 -25.20 -10.85 32.30
C LEU A 318 -24.36 -11.88 31.53
N VAL A 319 -23.07 -11.98 31.87
CA VAL A 319 -22.17 -13.04 31.35
C VAL A 319 -22.65 -14.43 31.77
N ARG A 320 -23.00 -14.62 33.05
CA ARG A 320 -23.56 -15.90 33.54
C ARG A 320 -24.97 -16.24 33.02
N ARG A 321 -25.78 -15.24 32.68
CA ARG A 321 -27.10 -15.47 32.03
C ARG A 321 -26.98 -15.80 30.54
N LEU A 322 -25.90 -15.37 29.89
CA LEU A 322 -25.58 -15.75 28.51
C LEU A 322 -24.95 -17.15 28.41
N GLU A 323 -24.29 -17.62 29.47
CA GLU A 323 -23.81 -19.01 29.59
C GLU A 323 -24.93 -20.03 29.83
N THR A 324 -26.05 -19.61 30.43
CA THR A 324 -27.19 -20.48 30.74
C THR A 324 -28.28 -20.51 29.68
N ALA A 325 -28.21 -19.67 28.64
CA ALA A 325 -29.16 -19.65 27.54
C ALA A 325 -28.68 -20.50 26.34
N GLY A 326 -28.91 -21.81 26.46
CA GLY A 326 -29.25 -22.78 25.41
C GLY A 326 -28.61 -22.73 23.99
N SER A 327 -27.94 -23.84 23.66
CA SER A 327 -28.02 -24.56 22.37
C SER A 327 -27.31 -23.99 21.12
N SER A 328 -25.98 -24.08 21.09
CA SER A 328 -25.15 -24.44 19.90
C SER A 328 -23.66 -24.54 20.30
N SER A 329 -23.36 -25.41 21.27
CA SER A 329 -22.11 -25.35 22.05
C SER A 329 -20.84 -25.68 21.27
N ARG A 330 -20.84 -26.53 20.23
CA ARG A 330 -19.58 -26.91 19.56
C ARG A 330 -19.08 -25.87 18.58
N LEU A 331 -19.94 -25.38 17.68
CA LEU A 331 -19.55 -24.35 16.71
C LEU A 331 -19.24 -23.02 17.38
N ARG A 332 -19.98 -22.67 18.46
CA ARG A 332 -19.70 -21.46 19.23
C ARG A 332 -18.44 -21.57 20.08
N THR A 333 -18.14 -22.73 20.67
CA THR A 333 -16.87 -22.93 21.39
C THR A 333 -15.70 -22.93 20.42
N VAL A 334 -15.85 -23.52 19.23
CA VAL A 334 -14.83 -23.46 18.17
C VAL A 334 -14.69 -22.05 17.64
N ALA A 335 -15.80 -21.31 17.41
CA ALA A 335 -15.74 -19.92 16.97
C ALA A 335 -15.14 -19.01 18.04
N LEU A 336 -15.45 -19.21 19.31
CA LEU A 336 -14.84 -18.48 20.42
C LEU A 336 -13.38 -18.87 20.63
N GLN A 337 -13.00 -20.13 20.45
CA GLN A 337 -11.60 -20.57 20.49
C GLN A 337 -10.81 -20.07 19.28
N VAL A 338 -11.42 -20.00 18.10
CA VAL A 338 -10.81 -19.42 16.90
C VAL A 338 -10.71 -17.91 17.05
N GLN A 339 -11.74 -17.26 17.59
CA GLN A 339 -11.75 -15.82 17.88
C GLN A 339 -10.74 -15.47 18.97
N GLU A 340 -10.63 -16.25 20.04
CA GLU A 340 -9.66 -16.05 21.11
C GLU A 340 -8.24 -16.41 20.64
N ALA A 341 -8.09 -17.40 19.76
CA ALA A 341 -6.79 -17.77 19.18
C ALA A 341 -6.32 -16.80 18.08
N PHE A 342 -7.22 -16.18 17.31
CA PHE A 342 -6.88 -15.18 16.29
C PHE A 342 -6.88 -13.74 16.83
N LEU A 343 -7.89 -13.32 17.59
CA LEU A 343 -8.03 -11.96 18.11
C LEU A 343 -7.42 -11.77 19.50
N GLY A 344 -7.40 -12.79 20.35
CA GLY A 344 -6.82 -12.67 21.69
C GLY A 344 -5.31 -12.37 21.67
N ASP A 345 -4.59 -12.98 20.71
CA ASP A 345 -3.17 -12.71 20.50
C ASP A 345 -2.91 -11.33 19.86
N ILE A 346 -3.90 -10.78 19.15
CA ILE A 346 -3.85 -9.42 18.59
C ILE A 346 -4.10 -8.39 19.70
N ASP A 347 -4.99 -8.62 20.65
CA ASP A 347 -5.17 -7.65 21.72
C ASP A 347 -3.91 -7.54 22.60
N ASP A 348 -3.33 -8.65 23.04
CA ASP A 348 -2.16 -8.62 23.93
C ASP A 348 -0.91 -7.99 23.29
N LYS A 349 -0.69 -8.19 21.99
CA LYS A 349 0.49 -7.66 21.26
C LYS A 349 0.36 -6.19 20.85
N TYR A 350 -0.86 -5.70 20.66
CA TYR A 350 -1.12 -4.38 20.09
C TYR A 350 -1.69 -3.38 21.12
N LEU A 351 -2.17 -3.86 22.27
CA LEU A 351 -2.49 -2.98 23.40
C LEU A 351 -1.32 -2.05 23.80
N PRO A 352 -0.05 -2.51 23.81
CA PRO A 352 1.07 -1.63 24.12
C PRO A 352 1.27 -0.48 23.12
N THR A 353 1.11 -0.74 21.82
CA THR A 353 1.24 0.31 20.80
C THR A 353 0.10 1.31 20.89
N TRP A 354 -1.13 0.85 21.15
CA TRP A 354 -2.28 1.73 21.32
C TRP A 354 -2.15 2.69 22.51
N GLN A 355 -1.60 2.23 23.62
CA GLN A 355 -1.36 3.08 24.78
C GLN A 355 -0.22 4.08 24.54
N SER A 356 0.85 3.64 23.88
CA SER A 356 1.95 4.51 23.44
C SER A 356 1.42 5.61 22.50
N LEU A 357 0.52 5.25 21.59
CA LEU A 357 -0.19 6.18 20.73
C LEU A 357 -1.01 7.19 21.55
N ARG A 358 -1.77 6.73 22.56
CA ARG A 358 -2.54 7.62 23.43
C ARG A 358 -1.65 8.64 24.16
N LEU A 359 -0.45 8.23 24.60
CA LEU A 359 0.52 9.11 25.23
C LEU A 359 1.02 10.19 24.27
N VAL A 360 1.36 9.81 23.04
CA VAL A 360 1.76 10.75 21.98
C VAL A 360 0.63 11.72 21.63
N LEU A 361 -0.61 11.23 21.50
CA LEU A 361 -1.78 12.07 21.21
C LEU A 361 -2.05 13.10 22.31
N ARG A 362 -1.62 12.84 23.55
CA ARG A 362 -1.74 13.78 24.68
C ARG A 362 -0.80 14.99 24.58
N ALA A 363 0.25 14.94 23.75
CA ALA A 363 1.15 16.07 23.53
C ALA A 363 0.46 17.30 22.91
N GLY A 364 -0.74 17.10 22.33
CA GLY A 364 -1.61 18.16 21.85
C GLY A 364 -1.58 18.32 20.33
N ILE A 365 -2.65 18.93 19.80
CA ILE A 365 -2.88 19.00 18.35
C ILE A 365 -1.85 19.85 17.61
N VAL A 366 -1.26 20.85 18.26
CA VAL A 366 -0.23 21.71 17.66
C VAL A 366 1.04 20.91 17.37
N PHE A 367 1.47 20.09 18.33
CA PHE A 367 2.61 19.19 18.15
C PHE A 367 2.32 18.13 17.08
N LEU A 368 1.16 17.47 17.18
CA LEU A 368 0.79 16.42 16.23
C LEU A 368 0.69 16.96 14.80
N GLY A 369 0.02 18.10 14.62
CA GLY A 369 -0.07 18.78 13.33
C GLY A 369 1.30 19.19 12.80
N GLY A 370 2.16 19.77 13.65
CA GLY A 370 3.54 20.12 13.26
C GLY A 370 4.36 18.91 12.84
N TYR A 371 4.26 17.78 13.55
CA TYR A 371 4.92 16.53 13.21
C TYR A 371 4.41 15.94 11.89
N VAL A 372 3.08 15.86 11.71
CA VAL A 372 2.48 15.35 10.47
C VAL A 372 2.91 16.19 9.27
N ILE A 373 2.91 17.52 9.39
CA ILE A 373 3.41 18.41 8.32
C ILE A 373 4.86 18.07 7.94
N VAL A 374 5.76 17.92 8.92
CA VAL A 374 7.17 17.58 8.62
C VAL A 374 7.29 16.19 8.02
N SER A 375 6.53 15.22 8.51
CA SER A 375 6.52 13.86 7.96
C SER A 375 6.02 13.85 6.52
N SER A 376 4.91 14.54 6.22
CA SER A 376 4.36 14.62 4.85
C SER A 376 5.30 15.36 3.91
N VAL A 377 5.94 16.46 4.35
CA VAL A 377 6.94 17.17 3.55
C VAL A 377 8.16 16.29 3.29
N LEU A 378 8.59 15.49 4.28
CA LEU A 378 9.67 14.54 4.10
C LEU A 378 9.29 13.48 3.03
N SER A 379 8.15 12.80 3.19
CA SER A 379 7.67 11.81 2.21
C SER A 379 7.55 12.40 0.81
N LEU A 380 6.87 13.55 0.67
CA LEU A 380 6.70 14.24 -0.60
C LEU A 380 8.04 14.62 -1.24
N SER A 381 9.03 15.03 -0.45
CA SER A 381 10.35 15.39 -0.99
C SER A 381 11.08 14.20 -1.60
N PHE A 382 10.84 12.98 -1.09
CA PHE A 382 11.41 11.75 -1.64
C PHE A 382 10.64 11.26 -2.85
N GLU A 383 9.30 11.35 -2.85
CA GLU A 383 8.51 11.08 -4.07
C GLU A 383 8.96 11.99 -5.22
N VAL A 384 9.08 13.30 -4.99
CA VAL A 384 9.58 14.25 -5.99
C VAL A 384 11.02 13.94 -6.41
N LEU A 385 11.87 13.48 -5.50
CA LEU A 385 13.24 13.08 -5.81
C LEU A 385 13.24 11.83 -6.71
N ASP A 386 12.41 10.84 -6.40
CA ASP A 386 12.26 9.62 -7.20
C ASP A 386 11.75 9.96 -8.60
N LEU A 387 10.68 10.75 -8.72
CA LEU A 387 10.19 11.28 -10.00
C LEU A 387 11.29 12.03 -10.77
N ALA A 388 12.08 12.87 -10.09
CA ALA A 388 13.19 13.56 -10.71
C ALA A 388 14.26 12.57 -11.22
N MET A 389 14.61 11.54 -10.43
CA MET A 389 15.53 10.50 -10.84
C MET A 389 14.99 9.68 -12.01
N TYR A 390 13.71 9.31 -11.99
CA TYR A 390 13.04 8.62 -13.08
C TYR A 390 13.01 9.45 -14.35
N SER A 391 12.76 10.76 -14.26
CA SER A 391 12.76 11.67 -15.41
C SER A 391 14.16 11.86 -16.02
N VAL A 392 15.20 11.91 -15.18
CA VAL A 392 16.59 12.08 -15.63
C VAL A 392 17.14 10.80 -16.25
N ILE A 393 16.75 9.64 -15.73
CA ILE A 393 17.18 8.32 -16.21
C ILE A 393 16.24 7.77 -17.30
N GLY A 394 15.05 8.37 -17.48
CA GLY A 394 13.98 8.00 -18.41
C GLY A 394 14.41 7.57 -19.81
N GLY A 395 13.55 6.78 -20.48
CA GLY A 395 13.80 6.35 -21.87
C GLY A 395 14.75 5.16 -22.04
N GLN A 396 15.15 4.52 -20.93
CA GLN A 396 16.03 3.35 -20.96
C GLN A 396 15.23 2.05 -21.07
N SER A 397 15.86 1.01 -21.63
CA SER A 397 15.25 -0.32 -21.72
C SER A 397 15.01 -0.94 -20.35
N GLY A 398 14.00 -1.81 -20.22
CA GLY A 398 13.68 -2.52 -18.97
C GLY A 398 14.88 -3.23 -18.32
N ASP A 399 15.81 -3.78 -19.10
CA ASP A 399 17.04 -4.41 -18.58
C ASP A 399 17.99 -3.44 -17.86
N VAL A 400 18.01 -2.19 -18.33
CA VAL A 400 18.82 -1.13 -17.72
C VAL A 400 18.14 -0.67 -16.43
N TRP A 401 16.83 -0.49 -16.46
CA TRP A 401 16.03 -0.23 -15.26
C TRP A 401 16.22 -1.32 -14.21
N ALA A 402 16.12 -2.60 -14.57
CA ALA A 402 16.32 -3.71 -13.63
C ALA A 402 17.71 -3.73 -12.97
N ARG A 403 18.73 -3.17 -13.63
CA ARG A 403 20.09 -3.02 -13.07
C ARG A 403 20.24 -1.79 -12.19
N ILE A 404 19.59 -0.69 -12.57
CA ILE A 404 19.69 0.60 -11.87
C ILE A 404 18.75 0.65 -10.66
N ASP A 405 17.59 0.01 -10.74
CA ASP A 405 16.53 -0.04 -9.72
C ASP A 405 17.05 -0.30 -8.28
N PRO A 406 17.88 -1.33 -8.00
CA PRO A 406 18.45 -1.50 -6.66
C PRO A 406 19.21 -0.27 -6.14
N PHE A 407 19.82 0.53 -7.02
CA PHE A 407 20.52 1.75 -6.62
C PHE A 407 19.58 2.93 -6.39
N LEU A 408 18.45 2.99 -7.10
CA LEU A 408 17.39 3.99 -6.84
C LEU A 408 16.73 3.70 -5.50
N ASP A 409 16.47 2.43 -5.25
CA ASP A 409 15.94 1.90 -3.99
C ASP A 409 16.84 2.21 -2.78
N LEU A 410 18.13 2.53 -2.96
CA LEU A 410 18.98 3.05 -1.87
C LEU A 410 18.48 4.41 -1.37
N VAL A 411 17.96 5.27 -2.24
CA VAL A 411 17.50 6.60 -1.86
C VAL A 411 16.34 6.49 -0.88
N ASP A 412 15.32 5.69 -1.21
CA ASP A 412 14.21 5.46 -0.30
C ASP A 412 14.62 4.63 0.94
N ARG A 413 15.19 3.44 0.75
CA ARG A 413 15.44 2.51 1.88
C ARG A 413 16.55 2.95 2.82
N VAL A 414 17.52 3.74 2.36
CA VAL A 414 18.68 4.15 3.15
C VAL A 414 18.56 5.61 3.54
N LEU A 415 18.42 6.51 2.56
CA LEU A 415 18.43 7.93 2.85
C LEU A 415 17.11 8.38 3.51
N HIS A 416 15.96 8.12 2.90
CA HIS A 416 14.65 8.47 3.46
C HIS A 416 14.43 7.79 4.82
N GLN A 417 14.67 6.48 4.91
CA GLN A 417 14.50 5.76 6.18
C GLN A 417 15.41 6.28 7.30
N SER A 418 16.65 6.69 6.99
CA SER A 418 17.55 7.28 8.00
C SER A 418 17.05 8.63 8.53
N LEU A 419 16.46 9.47 7.67
CA LEU A 419 15.86 10.74 8.06
C LEU A 419 14.58 10.51 8.87
N ARG A 420 13.75 9.55 8.44
CA ARG A 420 12.51 9.16 9.14
C ARG A 420 12.79 8.69 10.56
N VAL A 421 13.79 7.82 10.75
CA VAL A 421 14.23 7.34 12.07
C VAL A 421 14.62 8.49 13.00
N VAL A 422 15.34 9.49 12.49
CA VAL A 422 15.74 10.67 13.26
C VAL A 422 14.53 11.54 13.60
N LEU A 423 13.65 11.80 12.63
CA LEU A 423 12.43 12.57 12.82
C LEU A 423 11.55 11.95 13.91
N LEU A 424 11.35 10.64 13.87
CA LEU A 424 10.57 9.89 14.86
C LEU A 424 11.14 10.03 16.27
N ALA A 425 12.46 9.89 16.42
CA ALA A 425 13.13 10.02 17.71
C ALA A 425 13.03 11.45 18.28
N VAL A 426 13.24 12.46 17.43
CA VAL A 426 13.12 13.88 17.82
C VAL A 426 11.69 14.24 18.19
N ALA A 427 10.71 13.82 17.39
CA ALA A 427 9.29 14.05 17.63
C ALA A 427 8.86 13.41 18.96
N PHE A 428 9.24 12.16 19.21
CA PHE A 428 8.91 11.50 20.47
C PHE A 428 9.55 12.18 21.68
N THR A 429 10.83 12.54 21.58
CA THR A 429 11.54 13.30 22.62
C THR A 429 10.82 14.61 22.93
N ARG A 430 10.34 15.30 21.89
CA ARG A 430 9.57 16.52 22.02
C ARG A 430 8.22 16.26 22.70
N ALA A 431 7.49 15.21 22.33
CA ALA A 431 6.24 14.83 22.97
C ALA A 431 6.42 14.59 24.49
N LEU A 432 7.46 13.86 24.89
CA LEU A 432 7.80 13.65 26.30
C LEU A 432 8.12 14.96 27.03
N SER A 433 8.88 15.85 26.41
CA SER A 433 9.21 17.14 27.03
C SER A 433 7.97 18.02 27.29
N LEU A 434 6.99 17.97 26.38
CA LEU A 434 5.73 18.68 26.54
C LEU A 434 4.89 18.07 27.67
N PHE A 435 4.87 16.74 27.78
CA PHE A 435 4.19 16.04 28.86
C PHE A 435 4.80 16.36 30.23
N ALA A 436 6.13 16.30 30.35
CA ALA A 436 6.84 16.62 31.60
C ALA A 436 6.57 18.07 32.05
N GLY A 437 6.55 19.02 31.10
CA GLY A 437 6.20 20.42 31.38
C GLY A 437 4.76 20.61 31.87
N GLN A 438 3.80 19.83 31.32
CA GLN A 438 2.40 19.86 31.77
C GLN A 438 2.23 19.29 33.18
N ALA A 439 2.97 18.21 33.52
CA ALA A 439 2.93 17.61 34.85
C ALA A 439 3.50 18.56 35.92
N ALA A 440 4.66 19.17 35.67
CA ALA A 440 5.29 20.12 36.59
C ALA A 440 4.43 21.35 36.87
N GLY A 441 3.74 21.87 35.84
CA GLY A 441 2.81 22.99 35.99
C GLY A 441 1.55 22.67 36.80
N ALA A 442 1.18 21.39 36.93
CA ALA A 442 0.03 20.96 37.72
C ALA A 442 0.34 20.88 39.23
N GLU A 443 1.56 20.52 39.61
CA GLU A 443 2.00 20.44 41.02
C GLU A 443 2.31 21.81 41.66
N GLN A 444 2.70 22.81 40.86
CA GLN A 444 3.13 24.13 41.36
C GLN A 444 2.00 25.11 41.75
N LEU A 445 0.76 24.64 41.95
CA LEU A 445 -0.35 25.46 42.46
C LEU A 445 -0.69 25.15 43.93
N PRO A 446 0.12 25.60 44.92
CA PRO A 446 -0.25 25.54 46.32
C PRO A 446 -1.34 26.59 46.62
N GLY A 447 -2.55 26.14 46.94
CA GLY A 447 -3.64 26.97 47.48
C GLY A 447 -4.83 27.25 46.56
N ALA A 448 -4.95 26.61 45.39
CA ALA A 448 -6.09 26.82 44.51
C ALA A 448 -7.40 26.24 45.11
N GLN A 449 -8.31 27.12 45.51
CA GLN A 449 -9.72 26.82 45.80
C GLN A 449 -10.33 25.90 44.72
N PRO A 450 -11.26 24.99 45.07
CA PRO A 450 -11.88 24.07 44.13
C PRO A 450 -12.50 24.86 42.97
N ALA A 451 -11.86 24.76 41.81
CA ALA A 451 -12.29 25.45 40.61
C ALA A 451 -13.73 24.99 40.29
N GLY A 452 -14.65 25.95 40.27
CA GLY A 452 -16.00 25.73 39.74
C GLY A 452 -15.93 25.10 38.34
N PRO A 453 -17.02 24.44 37.88
CA PRO A 453 -17.05 23.65 36.67
C PRO A 453 -16.42 24.44 35.51
N ARG A 454 -15.23 23.99 35.07
CA ARG A 454 -14.51 24.58 33.94
C ARG A 454 -15.47 24.59 32.75
N ARG A 455 -15.92 25.79 32.37
CA ARG A 455 -16.82 26.01 31.25
C ARG A 455 -16.21 25.34 30.01
N VAL A 456 -16.97 24.45 29.39
CA VAL A 456 -16.72 23.73 28.12
C VAL A 456 -16.61 24.69 26.91
N ALA A 457 -16.44 26.00 27.14
CA ALA A 457 -16.48 27.06 26.15
C ALA A 457 -15.27 27.07 25.18
N GLY A 458 -14.24 26.24 25.41
CA GLY A 458 -13.07 26.14 24.52
C GLY A 458 -13.13 25.04 23.45
N TRP A 459 -14.10 24.11 23.51
CA TRP A 459 -14.12 22.99 22.56
C TRP A 459 -14.46 23.45 21.14
N ARG A 460 -15.42 24.36 20.96
CA ARG A 460 -15.79 24.85 19.61
C ARG A 460 -14.63 25.52 18.86
N SER A 461 -13.77 26.27 19.54
CA SER A 461 -12.57 26.85 18.92
C SER A 461 -11.49 25.80 18.60
N GLN A 462 -11.36 24.75 19.42
CA GLN A 462 -10.44 23.65 19.14
C GLN A 462 -10.88 22.81 17.93
N LEU A 463 -12.19 22.61 17.73
CA LEU A 463 -12.72 21.90 16.55
C LEU A 463 -12.44 22.66 15.24
N GLY A 464 -12.68 23.97 15.21
CA GLY A 464 -12.40 24.78 14.02
C GLY A 464 -10.91 24.77 13.64
N GLN A 465 -10.03 24.78 14.64
CA GLN A 465 -8.58 24.72 14.45
C GLN A 465 -8.10 23.33 14.00
N ALA A 466 -8.67 22.27 14.56
CA ALA A 466 -8.43 20.90 14.13
C ALA A 466 -8.83 20.71 12.65
N ALA A 467 -9.95 21.31 12.24
CA ALA A 467 -10.41 21.26 10.86
C ALA A 467 -9.44 21.94 9.88
N VAL A 468 -8.89 23.12 10.23
CA VAL A 468 -7.91 23.81 9.36
C VAL A 468 -6.60 23.02 9.24
N ALA A 469 -6.10 22.48 10.35
CA ALA A 469 -4.90 21.65 10.35
C ALA A 469 -5.12 20.37 9.55
N LEU A 470 -6.28 19.73 9.74
CA LEU A 470 -6.71 18.57 8.97
C LEU A 470 -6.79 18.93 7.48
N LEU A 471 -7.40 20.05 7.09
CA LEU A 471 -7.46 20.50 5.69
C LEU A 471 -6.06 20.74 5.10
N LEU A 472 -5.11 21.28 5.87
CA LEU A 472 -3.75 21.48 5.40
C LEU A 472 -3.01 20.14 5.23
N CYS A 473 -3.17 19.21 6.17
CA CYS A 473 -2.64 17.84 6.03
C CYS A 473 -3.30 17.11 4.87
N LEU A 474 -4.62 17.22 4.71
CA LEU A 474 -5.38 16.64 3.61
C LEU A 474 -4.97 17.28 2.27
N GLY A 475 -4.66 18.58 2.24
CA GLY A 475 -4.16 19.26 1.04
C GLY A 475 -2.76 18.80 0.65
N LEU A 476 -1.86 18.60 1.62
CA LEU A 476 -0.53 18.05 1.37
C LEU A 476 -0.60 16.59 0.92
N ALA A 477 -1.40 15.75 1.58
CA ALA A 477 -1.57 14.36 1.18
C ALA A 477 -2.41 14.22 -0.11
N GLY A 478 -3.30 15.16 -0.40
CA GLY A 478 -3.93 15.27 -1.72
C GLY A 478 -2.92 15.65 -2.80
N ALA A 479 -1.91 16.47 -2.48
CA ALA A 479 -0.82 16.77 -3.40
C ALA A 479 0.10 15.56 -3.61
N THR A 480 0.38 14.74 -2.58
CA THR A 480 1.14 13.49 -2.77
C THR A 480 0.37 12.52 -3.67
N VAL A 481 -0.93 12.30 -3.41
CA VAL A 481 -1.79 11.46 -4.27
C VAL A 481 -1.86 12.03 -5.69
N GLY A 482 -2.01 13.35 -5.84
CA GLY A 482 -2.04 14.00 -7.14
C GLY A 482 -0.73 13.87 -7.91
N ILE A 483 0.41 13.87 -7.21
CA ILE A 483 1.73 13.62 -7.79
C ILE A 483 1.91 12.15 -8.17
N GLN A 484 1.41 11.21 -7.36
CA GLN A 484 1.36 9.79 -7.70
C GLN A 484 0.42 9.51 -8.90
N GLN A 485 -0.58 10.36 -9.12
CA GLN A 485 -1.45 10.33 -10.29
C GLN A 485 -0.89 11.09 -11.50
N VAL A 486 0.23 11.81 -11.38
CA VAL A 486 0.93 12.33 -12.56
C VAL A 486 1.38 11.10 -13.31
N GLU A 487 0.69 10.82 -14.42
CA GLU A 487 0.85 9.59 -15.18
C GLU A 487 2.31 9.24 -15.34
N ASP A 488 2.66 8.00 -14.98
CA ASP A 488 3.97 7.38 -15.17
C ASP A 488 4.32 7.23 -16.67
N SER A 489 3.69 8.00 -17.54
CA SER A 489 3.97 8.00 -18.95
C SER A 489 4.05 9.38 -19.54
N ARG A 490 5.06 9.58 -20.38
CA ARG A 490 5.09 10.72 -21.28
C ARG A 490 4.22 10.39 -22.47
N ARG A 491 3.08 11.07 -22.59
CA ARG A 491 2.21 10.98 -23.75
C ARG A 491 2.83 11.74 -24.93
N LEU A 492 3.16 11.02 -26.00
CA LEU A 492 3.61 11.56 -27.28
C LEU A 492 2.44 11.50 -28.24
N SER A 493 1.94 12.65 -28.69
CA SER A 493 0.85 12.68 -29.68
C SER A 493 1.42 12.47 -31.08
N ALA A 494 0.75 11.65 -31.90
CA ALA A 494 1.05 11.43 -33.30
C ALA A 494 -0.25 11.31 -34.12
N GLU A 495 -0.18 11.58 -35.42
CA GLU A 495 -1.31 11.40 -36.34
C GLU A 495 -1.27 10.02 -37.02
N VAL A 496 -2.41 9.58 -37.59
CA VAL A 496 -2.48 8.37 -38.41
C VAL A 496 -1.49 8.48 -39.59
N GLY A 497 -0.64 7.46 -39.74
CA GLY A 497 0.42 7.38 -40.74
C GLY A 497 1.73 8.08 -40.33
N GLU A 498 1.72 8.86 -39.24
CA GLU A 498 2.92 9.46 -38.69
C GLU A 498 3.76 8.42 -37.95
N ARG A 499 5.08 8.51 -38.08
CA ARG A 499 6.02 7.69 -37.31
C ARG A 499 6.37 8.41 -36.03
N ALA A 500 6.07 7.78 -34.90
CA ALA A 500 6.43 8.24 -33.58
C ALA A 500 7.58 7.41 -33.02
N GLU A 501 8.47 8.05 -32.27
CA GLU A 501 9.51 7.33 -31.54
C GLU A 501 8.95 6.82 -30.20
N LEU A 502 8.98 5.50 -29.99
CA LEU A 502 8.58 4.84 -28.75
C LEU A 502 9.76 4.02 -28.22
N MET A 503 10.46 4.55 -27.20
CA MET A 503 11.63 3.89 -26.58
C MET A 503 12.73 3.48 -27.59
N GLY A 504 13.08 4.38 -28.52
CA GLY A 504 14.08 4.12 -29.57
C GLY A 504 13.59 3.24 -30.72
N ARG A 505 12.28 3.11 -30.89
CA ARG A 505 11.62 2.37 -31.98
C ARG A 505 10.74 3.32 -32.75
N GLN A 506 10.54 3.06 -34.03
CA GLN A 506 9.56 3.81 -34.81
C GLN A 506 8.26 3.00 -34.83
N VAL A 507 7.20 3.56 -34.25
CA VAL A 507 5.85 3.01 -34.33
C VAL A 507 5.01 3.92 -35.20
N SER A 508 4.14 3.33 -36.01
CA SER A 508 3.13 4.08 -36.76
C SER A 508 1.85 3.28 -36.85
N VAL A 509 0.73 3.98 -36.75
CA VAL A 509 -0.60 3.42 -36.92
C VAL A 509 -1.10 3.84 -38.30
N GLY A 510 -1.47 2.89 -39.14
CA GLY A 510 -2.06 3.18 -40.45
C GLY A 510 -3.56 3.47 -40.37
N GLU A 511 -4.18 3.70 -41.52
CA GLU A 511 -5.59 4.06 -41.59
C GLU A 511 -6.50 2.94 -41.03
N PRO A 512 -7.36 3.25 -40.05
CA PRO A 512 -8.29 2.27 -39.48
C PRO A 512 -9.35 1.83 -40.49
N ARG A 513 -9.73 0.56 -40.43
CA ARG A 513 -10.79 -0.04 -41.26
C ARG A 513 -11.94 -0.52 -40.38
N TYR A 514 -13.17 -0.43 -40.89
CA TYR A 514 -14.38 -0.68 -40.12
C TYR A 514 -15.31 -1.69 -40.79
N GLY A 515 -16.01 -2.50 -39.98
CA GLY A 515 -17.05 -3.42 -40.44
C GLY A 515 -17.83 -4.07 -39.29
N GLN A 516 -18.81 -4.90 -39.63
CA GLN A 516 -19.63 -5.64 -38.65
C GLN A 516 -19.45 -7.16 -38.73
N VAL A 517 -18.87 -7.64 -39.83
CA VAL A 517 -18.58 -9.06 -40.06
C VAL A 517 -17.07 -9.21 -40.16
N LEU A 518 -16.47 -9.93 -39.23
CA LEU A 518 -15.02 -10.14 -39.19
C LEU A 518 -14.66 -11.40 -40.01
N VAL A 519 -13.75 -11.27 -40.97
CA VAL A 519 -13.35 -12.38 -41.85
C VAL A 519 -11.82 -12.54 -41.78
N ASP A 520 -11.33 -13.72 -41.37
CA ASP A 520 -9.89 -14.03 -41.42
C ASP A 520 -9.51 -14.47 -42.83
N ILE A 521 -8.54 -13.78 -43.41
CA ILE A 521 -7.97 -14.08 -44.74
C ILE A 521 -6.59 -14.74 -44.67
N SER A 522 -6.12 -15.13 -43.48
CA SER A 522 -4.84 -15.83 -43.30
C SER A 522 -4.82 -17.25 -43.86
N TYR A 523 -5.98 -17.83 -44.17
CA TYR A 523 -6.13 -19.17 -44.74
C TYR A 523 -6.58 -19.11 -46.21
N SER A 524 -6.36 -20.20 -46.95
CA SER A 524 -6.68 -20.25 -48.39
C SER A 524 -8.17 -20.04 -48.72
N GLU A 525 -9.05 -20.26 -47.75
CA GLU A 525 -10.48 -19.95 -47.82
C GLU A 525 -10.83 -18.94 -46.70
N PRO A 526 -11.40 -17.76 -47.04
CA PRO A 526 -11.83 -16.79 -46.04
C PRO A 526 -12.79 -17.42 -45.04
N THR A 527 -12.51 -17.26 -43.75
CA THR A 527 -13.35 -17.82 -42.68
C THR A 527 -13.99 -16.68 -41.90
N GLU A 528 -15.32 -16.64 -41.86
CA GLU A 528 -16.04 -15.72 -40.97
C GLU A 528 -15.71 -16.08 -39.52
N LEU A 529 -15.11 -15.14 -38.81
CA LEU A 529 -14.72 -15.31 -37.41
C LEU A 529 -15.88 -14.98 -36.48
N ASP A 530 -16.52 -13.82 -36.69
CA ASP A 530 -17.57 -13.31 -35.82
C ASP A 530 -18.42 -12.24 -36.51
N THR A 531 -19.65 -12.04 -36.03
CA THR A 531 -20.55 -10.97 -36.46
C THR A 531 -21.14 -10.29 -35.23
N THR A 532 -20.97 -8.97 -35.13
CA THR A 532 -21.38 -8.18 -33.97
C THR A 532 -22.39 -7.08 -34.33
N PRO A 533 -23.34 -6.74 -33.42
CA PRO A 533 -24.12 -5.51 -33.55
C PRO A 533 -23.30 -4.23 -33.32
N LEU A 534 -22.06 -4.34 -32.82
CA LEU A 534 -21.14 -3.24 -32.57
C LEU A 534 -20.36 -2.87 -33.86
N VAL A 535 -19.17 -2.28 -33.74
CA VAL A 535 -18.28 -2.02 -34.88
C VAL A 535 -16.92 -2.68 -34.62
N PHE A 536 -16.48 -3.52 -35.55
CA PHE A 536 -15.10 -3.97 -35.58
C PHE A 536 -14.20 -2.88 -36.17
N VAL A 537 -13.13 -2.56 -35.45
CA VAL A 537 -12.08 -1.63 -35.87
C VAL A 537 -10.81 -2.44 -36.08
N ALA A 538 -10.35 -2.54 -37.33
CA ALA A 538 -9.04 -3.12 -37.67
C ALA A 538 -8.01 -1.99 -37.83
N LEU A 539 -6.99 -2.03 -36.99
CA LEU A 539 -5.94 -1.02 -36.90
C LEU A 539 -4.60 -1.61 -37.34
N PRO A 540 -4.07 -1.24 -38.52
CA PRO A 540 -2.75 -1.68 -38.95
C PRO A 540 -1.68 -0.95 -38.14
N VAL A 541 -0.79 -1.70 -37.50
CA VAL A 541 0.28 -1.17 -36.65
C VAL A 541 1.62 -1.65 -37.18
N ASP A 542 2.46 -0.70 -37.57
CA ASP A 542 3.83 -0.91 -38.03
C ASP A 542 4.80 -0.63 -36.87
N LEU A 543 5.68 -1.59 -36.59
CA LEU A 543 6.76 -1.50 -35.62
C LEU A 543 8.09 -1.72 -36.33
N ALA A 544 8.93 -0.69 -36.38
CA ALA A 544 10.29 -0.78 -36.91
C ALA A 544 11.33 -0.76 -35.79
N ILE A 545 12.21 -1.77 -35.79
CA ILE A 545 13.27 -1.93 -34.78
C ILE A 545 14.62 -1.82 -35.47
N GLU A 546 15.31 -0.71 -35.25
CA GLU A 546 16.63 -0.45 -35.87
C GLU A 546 17.81 -1.06 -35.08
N GLY A 547 17.59 -1.63 -33.88
CA GLY A 547 18.65 -2.09 -32.97
C GLY A 547 18.62 -3.58 -32.62
N GLU A 548 19.80 -4.16 -32.33
CA GLU A 548 20.03 -5.60 -32.07
C GLU A 548 19.36 -6.19 -30.81
N ARG A 549 18.65 -5.39 -30.00
CA ARG A 549 18.14 -5.89 -28.71
C ARG A 549 16.75 -6.50 -28.86
N PRO A 550 16.49 -7.69 -28.29
CA PRO A 550 15.16 -8.26 -28.24
C PRO A 550 14.24 -7.32 -27.46
N VAL A 551 13.03 -7.19 -27.96
CA VAL A 551 12.11 -6.10 -27.63
C VAL A 551 10.91 -6.64 -26.87
N GLY A 552 10.53 -5.98 -25.77
CA GLY A 552 9.26 -6.22 -25.08
C GLY A 552 8.06 -5.91 -25.97
N ASN A 553 6.97 -6.65 -25.79
CA ASN A 553 5.81 -6.61 -26.67
C ASN A 553 5.18 -5.22 -26.74
N LEU A 554 4.74 -4.82 -27.93
CA LEU A 554 3.99 -3.59 -28.12
C LEU A 554 2.52 -3.84 -27.76
N THR A 555 2.00 -3.14 -26.76
CA THR A 555 0.58 -3.16 -26.42
C THR A 555 -0.11 -2.00 -27.11
N VAL A 556 -1.21 -2.27 -27.80
CA VAL A 556 -2.03 -1.26 -28.47
C VAL A 556 -3.43 -1.36 -27.94
N THR A 557 -3.93 -0.29 -27.33
CA THR A 557 -5.26 -0.24 -26.74
C THR A 557 -6.02 0.93 -27.35
N LEU A 558 -7.28 0.70 -27.72
CA LEU A 558 -8.15 1.80 -28.12
C LEU A 558 -8.80 2.40 -26.88
N VAL A 559 -8.82 3.73 -26.80
CA VAL A 559 -9.33 4.45 -25.64
C VAL A 559 -10.30 5.55 -26.09
N ASN A 560 -11.41 5.68 -25.36
CA ASN A 560 -12.34 6.81 -25.46
C ASN A 560 -12.74 7.26 -24.05
N GLY A 561 -12.27 8.43 -23.64
CA GLY A 561 -12.46 8.92 -22.27
C GLY A 561 -11.90 7.91 -21.25
N ASP A 562 -12.78 7.40 -20.38
CA ASP A 562 -12.42 6.41 -19.36
C ASP A 562 -12.62 4.95 -19.84
N ARG A 563 -13.13 4.72 -21.05
CA ARG A 563 -13.35 3.38 -21.62
C ARG A 563 -12.14 2.93 -22.42
N SER A 564 -11.68 1.71 -22.17
CA SER A 564 -10.63 1.04 -22.94
C SER A 564 -11.16 -0.22 -23.62
N TYR A 565 -10.75 -0.43 -24.87
CA TYR A 565 -11.09 -1.60 -25.67
C TYR A 565 -9.81 -2.42 -25.89
N PRO A 566 -9.68 -3.60 -25.25
CA PRO A 566 -8.57 -4.49 -25.52
C PRO A 566 -8.68 -5.11 -26.92
N ALA A 567 -7.55 -5.46 -27.53
CA ALA A 567 -7.58 -6.14 -28.82
C ALA A 567 -8.15 -7.56 -28.66
N MET A 568 -8.91 -8.01 -29.66
CA MET A 568 -9.38 -9.39 -29.78
C MET A 568 -8.26 -10.34 -30.22
N THR A 569 -7.26 -9.80 -30.92
CA THR A 569 -6.06 -10.50 -31.38
C THR A 569 -4.96 -10.44 -30.32
N ASN A 570 -4.07 -11.45 -30.26
CA ASN A 570 -2.97 -11.45 -29.29
C ASN A 570 -2.11 -10.17 -29.39
N ASP A 571 -1.95 -9.47 -28.27
CA ASP A 571 -1.19 -8.21 -28.12
C ASP A 571 0.34 -8.33 -28.30
N LEU A 572 0.83 -9.43 -28.87
CA LEU A 572 2.27 -9.73 -28.89
C LEU A 572 2.79 -9.62 -30.31
N LEU A 573 3.32 -8.43 -30.64
CA LEU A 573 4.12 -8.18 -31.83
C LEU A 573 5.56 -8.66 -31.60
N PRO A 574 6.00 -9.79 -32.18
CA PRO A 574 7.41 -10.15 -32.14
C PRO A 574 8.21 -9.15 -32.98
N GLY A 575 9.17 -8.53 -32.31
CA GLY A 575 10.08 -7.57 -32.92
C GLY A 575 11.40 -8.23 -33.33
N GLU A 576 11.66 -8.35 -34.62
CA GLU A 576 12.99 -8.70 -35.14
C GLU A 576 13.79 -7.43 -35.48
N SER A 577 15.07 -7.40 -35.09
CA SER A 577 15.97 -6.31 -35.42
C SER A 577 16.18 -6.19 -36.94
N GLY A 578 16.14 -4.97 -37.47
CA GLY A 578 16.34 -4.68 -38.89
C GLY A 578 15.10 -4.87 -39.77
N VAL A 579 13.94 -5.13 -39.15
CA VAL A 579 12.69 -5.45 -39.82
C VAL A 579 11.58 -4.51 -39.32
N VAL A 580 10.67 -4.15 -40.23
CA VAL A 580 9.36 -3.58 -39.90
C VAL A 580 8.38 -4.73 -39.81
N SER A 581 7.85 -4.97 -38.61
CA SER A 581 6.75 -5.89 -38.37
C SER A 581 5.44 -5.11 -38.49
N SER A 582 4.51 -5.59 -39.30
CA SER A 582 3.17 -5.03 -39.46
C SER A 582 2.14 -6.06 -39.00
N ILE A 583 1.19 -5.65 -38.16
CA ILE A 583 0.06 -6.48 -37.72
C ILE A 583 -1.23 -5.68 -37.80
N GLU A 584 -2.34 -6.36 -38.03
CA GLU A 584 -3.66 -5.75 -37.90
C GLU A 584 -4.26 -6.12 -36.54
N MET A 585 -4.36 -5.13 -35.65
CA MET A 585 -5.03 -5.30 -34.37
C MET A 585 -6.52 -5.09 -34.55
N VAL A 586 -7.35 -5.99 -34.01
CA VAL A 586 -8.81 -5.91 -34.16
C VAL A 586 -9.46 -5.64 -32.82
N TYR A 587 -10.39 -4.70 -32.80
CA TYR A 587 -11.14 -4.29 -31.61
C TYR A 587 -12.63 -4.35 -31.92
N GLU A 588 -13.43 -4.65 -30.90
CA GLU A 588 -14.88 -4.52 -30.94
C GLU A 588 -15.28 -3.30 -30.11
N VAL A 589 -15.80 -2.27 -30.78
CA VAL A 589 -16.03 -0.94 -30.18
C VAL A 589 -17.51 -0.58 -30.25
N ASP A 590 -18.03 -0.01 -29.16
CA ASP A 590 -19.40 0.53 -29.12
C ASP A 590 -19.51 1.70 -30.12
N PRO A 591 -20.50 1.69 -31.04
CA PRO A 591 -20.73 2.79 -31.99
C PRO A 591 -20.78 4.18 -31.34
N ALA A 592 -21.27 4.27 -30.10
CA ALA A 592 -21.36 5.54 -29.37
C ALA A 592 -19.99 6.10 -28.95
N ASP A 593 -18.98 5.24 -28.86
CA ASP A 593 -17.63 5.56 -28.39
C ASP A 593 -16.63 5.70 -29.55
N LEU A 594 -17.10 5.87 -30.80
CA LEU A 594 -16.24 6.14 -31.94
C LEU A 594 -15.77 7.61 -32.00
N ASP A 595 -16.53 8.56 -31.44
CA ASP A 595 -16.18 9.99 -31.41
C ASP A 595 -15.07 10.28 -30.40
N GLY A 596 -13.90 10.74 -30.86
CA GLY A 596 -12.71 10.96 -30.02
C GLY A 596 -11.90 9.70 -29.69
N LEU A 597 -12.14 8.60 -30.41
CA LEU A 597 -11.40 7.36 -30.26
C LEU A 597 -9.94 7.54 -30.72
N HIS A 598 -9.00 7.13 -29.86
CA HIS A 598 -7.57 7.17 -30.15
C HIS A 598 -6.91 5.83 -29.78
N ALA A 599 -5.75 5.56 -30.39
CA ALA A 599 -4.93 4.40 -30.07
C ALA A 599 -3.80 4.82 -29.13
N GLU A 600 -3.68 4.13 -28.00
CA GLU A 600 -2.54 4.26 -27.09
C GLU A 600 -1.57 3.09 -27.33
N LEU A 601 -0.35 3.42 -27.76
CA LEU A 601 0.73 2.48 -28.03
C LEU A 601 1.74 2.57 -26.90
N GLY A 602 1.82 1.51 -26.11
CA GLY A 602 2.79 1.35 -25.05
C GLY A 602 3.70 0.16 -25.31
N VAL A 603 4.87 0.15 -24.69
CA VAL A 603 5.62 -1.10 -24.56
C VAL A 603 5.09 -1.79 -23.32
N GLY A 604 4.58 -3.01 -23.47
CA GLY A 604 4.22 -3.90 -22.37
C GLY A 604 5.46 -4.26 -21.56
N ALA A 605 5.89 -3.33 -20.72
CA ALA A 605 6.96 -3.53 -19.76
C ALA A 605 6.32 -4.11 -18.49
N PHE A 606 6.78 -5.30 -18.10
CA PHE A 606 6.43 -5.90 -16.80
C PHE A 606 6.90 -5.06 -15.60
N ILE A 607 7.76 -4.08 -15.87
CA ILE A 607 8.25 -3.10 -14.92
C ILE A 607 7.46 -1.82 -15.21
N THR A 608 6.52 -1.49 -14.34
CA THR A 608 5.84 -0.19 -14.28
C THR A 608 6.88 0.85 -13.92
N GLY A 609 7.56 1.38 -14.92
CA GLY A 609 8.42 2.55 -14.81
C GLY A 609 7.96 3.58 -15.81
N PHE A 610 8.56 4.77 -15.73
CA PHE A 610 8.26 5.87 -16.65
C PHE A 610 8.42 5.40 -18.11
N SER A 611 7.30 5.21 -18.82
CA SER A 611 7.29 4.69 -20.19
C SER A 611 6.64 5.69 -21.11
N ASP A 612 7.22 5.94 -22.28
CA ASP A 612 6.55 6.78 -23.27
C ASP A 612 5.31 6.00 -23.75
N VAL A 613 4.19 6.70 -23.93
CA VAL A 613 2.98 6.18 -24.56
C VAL A 613 2.71 7.05 -25.77
N VAL A 614 2.64 6.45 -26.95
CA VAL A 614 2.27 7.19 -28.17
C VAL A 614 0.75 7.17 -28.28
N VAL A 615 0.14 8.35 -28.28
CA VAL A 615 -1.30 8.54 -28.46
C VAL A 615 -1.54 8.95 -29.90
N VAL A 616 -2.18 8.07 -30.66
CA VAL A 616 -2.55 8.32 -32.06
C VAL A 616 -4.04 8.64 -32.16
N ASP A 617 -4.35 9.89 -32.51
CA ASP A 617 -5.73 10.29 -32.81
C ASP A 617 -6.16 9.65 -34.13
N LEU A 618 -7.25 8.88 -34.11
CA LEU A 618 -7.78 8.22 -35.30
C LEU A 618 -8.54 9.17 -36.24
N GLY A 619 -8.68 10.45 -35.86
CA GLY A 619 -9.34 11.48 -36.66
C GLY A 619 -10.87 11.30 -36.74
N LEU A 620 -11.45 10.61 -35.76
CA LEU A 620 -12.88 10.33 -35.68
C LEU A 620 -13.60 11.43 -34.89
N ASP A 621 -13.96 12.52 -35.57
CA ASP A 621 -14.97 13.43 -35.03
C ASP A 621 -16.37 12.80 -35.10
N ARG A 622 -17.33 13.37 -34.37
CA ARG A 622 -18.73 12.91 -34.35
C ARG A 622 -19.32 12.65 -35.74
N ALA A 623 -19.02 13.50 -36.73
CA ALA A 623 -19.57 13.37 -38.08
C ALA A 623 -18.88 12.24 -38.88
N ALA A 624 -17.59 12.00 -38.64
CA ALA A 624 -16.86 10.85 -39.16
C ALA A 624 -17.34 9.56 -38.49
N ALA A 625 -17.53 9.55 -37.17
CA ALA A 625 -18.06 8.42 -36.42
C ALA A 625 -19.44 7.99 -36.94
N GLU A 626 -20.39 8.92 -37.10
CA GLU A 626 -21.72 8.61 -37.63
C GLU A 626 -21.67 8.04 -39.06
N ARG A 627 -20.74 8.52 -39.90
CA ARG A 627 -20.52 7.97 -41.26
C ARG A 627 -19.92 6.56 -41.19
N VAL A 628 -18.93 6.34 -40.33
CA VAL A 628 -18.30 5.03 -40.13
C VAL A 628 -19.33 3.99 -39.69
N VAL A 629 -20.21 4.32 -38.74
CA VAL A 629 -21.29 3.40 -38.30
C VAL A 629 -22.21 3.05 -39.47
N ALA A 630 -22.60 4.03 -40.29
CA ALA A 630 -23.44 3.80 -41.45
C ALA A 630 -22.75 2.94 -42.53
N GLU A 631 -21.45 3.12 -42.75
CA GLU A 631 -20.65 2.38 -43.73
C GLU A 631 -20.23 0.97 -43.24
N ALA A 632 -20.09 0.78 -41.93
CA ALA A 632 -19.74 -0.50 -41.33
C ALA A 632 -20.92 -1.47 -41.32
N ALA A 633 -22.16 -0.97 -41.39
CA ALA A 633 -23.38 -1.77 -41.32
C ALA A 633 -23.40 -2.89 -42.38
N GLY A 634 -23.30 -4.15 -41.93
CA GLY A 634 -23.24 -5.32 -42.80
C GLY A 634 -22.00 -5.44 -43.70
N ARG A 635 -20.97 -4.61 -43.48
CA ARG A 635 -19.72 -4.65 -44.24
C ARG A 635 -18.78 -5.70 -43.66
N GLU A 636 -18.22 -6.52 -44.56
CA GLU A 636 -17.16 -7.47 -44.22
C GLU A 636 -15.81 -6.76 -44.03
N LEU A 637 -15.14 -7.08 -42.92
CA LEU A 637 -13.82 -6.61 -42.54
C LEU A 637 -12.83 -7.77 -42.64
N SER A 638 -12.09 -7.82 -43.75
CA SER A 638 -11.06 -8.83 -43.98
C SER A 638 -9.77 -8.46 -43.24
N VAL A 639 -9.34 -9.31 -42.31
CA VAL A 639 -8.14 -9.10 -41.49
C VAL A 639 -7.17 -10.25 -41.64
N SER A 640 -5.86 -9.95 -41.61
CA SER A 640 -4.84 -10.99 -41.49
C SER A 640 -4.34 -11.09 -40.06
N SER A 641 -4.57 -12.25 -39.45
CA SER A 641 -4.02 -12.61 -38.14
C SER A 641 -2.51 -12.88 -38.16
N GLN A 642 -1.87 -12.91 -39.34
CA GLN A 642 -0.43 -13.11 -39.47
C GLN A 642 0.31 -11.78 -39.52
N SER A 643 1.36 -11.65 -38.72
CA SER A 643 2.28 -10.53 -38.85
C SER A 643 3.05 -10.63 -40.16
N THR A 644 3.18 -9.50 -40.87
CA THR A 644 4.03 -9.40 -42.05
C THR A 644 5.32 -8.69 -41.69
N THR A 645 6.44 -9.20 -42.20
CA THR A 645 7.76 -8.63 -41.94
C THR A 645 8.38 -8.13 -43.23
N ARG A 646 8.95 -6.92 -43.20
CA ARG A 646 9.71 -6.35 -44.33
C ARG A 646 11.02 -5.73 -43.84
N PRO A 647 12.12 -5.82 -44.59
CA PRO A 647 13.37 -5.17 -44.18
C PRO A 647 13.19 -3.65 -44.12
N ILE A 648 13.82 -3.01 -43.13
CA ILE A 648 13.91 -1.54 -43.07
C ILE A 648 14.73 -1.07 -44.28
N ARG A 649 14.15 -0.17 -45.09
CA ARG A 649 14.78 0.36 -46.32
C ARG A 649 15.40 1.72 -46.11
#